data_AF-A0A6L4ZNI8-F1
#
_entry.id   AF-A0A6L4ZNI8-F1
#
_cell.length_a   1.000
_cell.length_b   1.000
_cell.length_c   1.000
_cell.angle_alpha   90.00
_cell.angle_beta   90.00
_cell.angle_gamma   90.00
#
_symmetry.space_group_name_H-M   'P 1'
#
loop_
_entity.id
_entity.type
_entity.pdbx_description
1 polymer ?
#
loop_
_entity_poly.entity_id
_entity_poly.type
_entity_poly.pdbx_seq_one_letter_code
_entity_poly.pdbx_strand_id
1 'polypeptide(L)'
;MEISYLKQIVRSSINLKTAFSLQTKKLNSNNINKISGDYFPKNTIRLTKATIQEPADNQSIIVLGKGHDLPFFGMDVEIQFYLINNDVALKLTAKGDTDWSLSTGLPPLGAIIKKMKFVASPAPQLLMYSHDGQDGGRTQGLYFDGVFDLSALTAGLANLINRPTQAISGPITLKEKGSKLYAISLVAPISKDIDLGIIKAKELRFEIASSLFRSGPSKRYTILPYLSLSINFPFSAQGKTYNLPISANSIDPQSSVRFSIGLTDAIDAGLEELKQLTNQTGFQDLLPTNNFNIANLLTLKSFSFDIDFASKNKLSMISLEVGNKTPWNILSISASNKTLAIENISLKFLLLDPFGVNAKHLTIEGELAIGRTGRLEVSAAYPDWYVKATLKQGTSISITELFQDFLGTTADLPAMEIGVLDLEISSGQYSVTVEIFDVWAFDSIPISLEALFASIKHDTTGTQARFQGTFSIGNVSIGLTADYGGTDKGWEFSGEVSGENISLLGLFTQFLPSSWTSNIPASLKSLYLYYLSASVKTKSKEYNFETKLLWELVDLPNRPTIDAFLSIHSELDATAKRSYTGSVGGTFTLNNLSIGVTYEFAEKANELIFEIDFRSLKLKCNLQQVGTDKLLQVSVGDLSFGDIVEFLVNLAIPNANFELSSPWDLLNEISFKNLTLDINLTKKTIGVEYRVNRDFTLVYIDSLTLTQIKRSDKSTVDIAITGRFLEQEYGKANPLKWDLLNDQPPVAKPKDIIFDLEYLGLGQHVSLDTRSIATVSQAIETLENAIV
;
A
#
# COMPACT_ATOMS: atom_id res chain seq x y z
N MET A 1 72.18 12.16 -23.21
CA MET A 1 71.98 12.14 -24.68
C MET A 1 72.65 13.38 -25.25
N GLU A 2 73.37 13.31 -26.38
CA GLU A 2 73.92 14.51 -27.03
C GLU A 2 72.83 15.32 -27.75
N ILE A 3 72.91 16.66 -27.71
CA ILE A 3 71.90 17.54 -28.32
C ILE A 3 71.77 17.32 -29.84
N SER A 4 72.88 17.00 -30.50
CA SER A 4 72.91 16.67 -31.93
C SER A 4 72.09 15.43 -32.27
N TYR A 5 72.13 14.41 -31.39
CA TYR A 5 71.35 13.19 -31.53
C TYR A 5 69.86 13.43 -31.30
N LEU A 6 69.51 14.23 -30.28
CA LEU A 6 68.13 14.67 -30.06
C LEU A 6 67.56 15.39 -31.29
N LYS A 7 68.32 16.35 -31.85
CA LYS A 7 67.94 17.06 -33.08
C LYS A 7 67.69 16.09 -34.23
N GLN A 8 68.54 15.08 -34.41
CA GLN A 8 68.37 14.05 -35.45
C GLN A 8 67.07 13.25 -35.26
N ILE A 9 66.76 12.82 -34.03
CA ILE A 9 65.52 12.10 -33.72
C ILE A 9 64.30 12.95 -34.10
N VAL A 10 64.28 14.22 -33.67
CA VAL A 10 63.17 15.14 -33.94
C VAL A 10 63.02 15.40 -35.45
N ARG A 11 64.11 15.68 -36.17
CA ARG A 11 64.10 15.86 -37.64
C ARG A 11 63.60 14.63 -38.37
N SER A 12 64.01 13.43 -37.97
CA SER A 12 63.55 12.18 -38.60
C SER A 12 62.06 11.87 -38.37
N SER A 13 61.40 12.62 -37.47
CA SER A 13 60.00 12.41 -37.10
C SER A 13 59.03 13.27 -37.90
N ILE A 14 59.50 14.14 -38.80
CA ILE A 14 58.67 14.87 -39.77
C ILE A 14 58.67 14.16 -41.13
N ASN A 15 57.51 13.99 -41.75
CA ASN A 15 57.40 13.40 -43.09
C ASN A 15 57.23 14.45 -44.20
N LEU A 16 57.29 14.01 -45.46
CA LEU A 16 57.16 14.87 -46.65
C LEU A 16 55.81 15.62 -46.75
N LYS A 17 54.77 15.17 -46.02
CA LYS A 17 53.44 15.80 -45.97
C LYS A 17 53.30 16.73 -44.75
N THR A 18 54.41 17.20 -44.18
CA THR A 18 54.47 18.06 -42.98
C THR A 18 53.71 17.49 -41.78
N ALA A 19 53.56 16.17 -41.68
CA ALA A 19 53.06 15.54 -40.46
C ALA A 19 54.24 15.13 -39.56
N PHE A 20 54.18 15.54 -38.30
CA PHE A 20 55.15 15.15 -37.27
C PHE A 20 54.57 13.99 -36.45
N SER A 21 55.35 12.94 -36.23
CA SER A 21 54.96 11.77 -35.43
C SER A 21 56.17 11.19 -34.70
N LEU A 22 56.26 11.47 -33.41
CA LEU A 22 57.38 11.05 -32.56
C LEU A 22 56.91 10.10 -31.46
N GLN A 23 57.41 8.86 -31.51
CA GLN A 23 57.29 7.89 -30.42
C GLN A 23 58.16 8.35 -29.25
N THR A 24 57.56 8.65 -28.10
CA THR A 24 58.28 9.23 -26.94
C THR A 24 59.41 8.36 -26.43
N LYS A 25 59.26 7.03 -26.52
CA LYS A 25 60.33 6.07 -26.18
C LYS A 25 61.64 6.27 -26.93
N LYS A 26 61.63 6.88 -28.12
CA LYS A 26 62.85 7.17 -28.90
C LYS A 26 63.72 8.25 -28.24
N LEU A 27 63.14 9.07 -27.37
CA LEU A 27 63.84 10.14 -26.66
C LEU A 27 64.64 9.62 -25.46
N ASN A 28 64.49 8.36 -25.07
CA ASN A 28 65.20 7.72 -23.97
C ASN A 28 65.19 8.54 -22.65
N SER A 29 64.07 9.22 -22.37
CA SER A 29 63.86 9.98 -21.12
C SER A 29 62.78 9.32 -20.28
N ASN A 30 63.12 9.00 -19.02
CA ASN A 30 62.17 8.45 -18.06
C ASN A 30 61.03 9.44 -17.76
N ASN A 31 61.36 10.72 -17.68
CA ASN A 31 60.43 11.80 -17.42
C ASN A 31 59.43 11.98 -18.56
N ILE A 32 59.89 11.99 -19.82
CA ILE A 32 58.99 12.04 -20.97
C ILE A 32 58.14 10.77 -21.07
N ASN A 33 58.72 9.58 -20.82
CA ASN A 33 57.97 8.33 -20.86
C ASN A 33 56.85 8.29 -19.81
N LYS A 34 57.10 8.84 -18.61
CA LYS A 34 56.11 8.94 -17.53
C LYS A 34 54.92 9.81 -17.91
N ILE A 35 55.15 11.05 -18.38
CA ILE A 35 54.05 11.90 -18.85
C ILE A 35 53.38 11.34 -20.11
N SER A 36 54.12 10.62 -20.95
CA SER A 36 53.57 10.03 -22.16
C SER A 36 52.49 8.99 -21.89
N GLY A 37 52.66 8.15 -20.86
CA GLY A 37 51.67 7.13 -20.49
C GLY A 37 50.35 7.73 -20.00
N ASP A 38 50.40 8.96 -19.49
CA ASP A 38 49.26 9.67 -18.92
C ASP A 38 48.53 10.54 -19.96
N TYR A 39 49.27 11.20 -20.86
CA TYR A 39 48.72 12.28 -21.69
C TYR A 39 48.75 12.04 -23.21
N PHE A 40 49.62 11.17 -23.74
CA PHE A 40 49.78 10.99 -25.19
C PHE A 40 49.16 9.67 -25.70
N PRO A 41 48.18 9.72 -26.62
CA PRO A 41 47.66 8.53 -27.26
C PRO A 41 48.77 7.70 -27.91
N LYS A 42 48.77 6.39 -27.62
CA LYS A 42 49.79 5.43 -28.10
C LYS A 42 51.23 5.85 -27.79
N ASN A 43 51.46 6.67 -26.76
CA ASN A 43 52.77 7.23 -26.42
C ASN A 43 53.46 7.96 -27.60
N THR A 44 52.66 8.67 -28.40
CA THR A 44 53.13 9.34 -29.62
C THR A 44 52.70 10.79 -29.61
N ILE A 45 53.65 11.70 -29.89
CA ILE A 45 53.37 13.11 -30.14
C ILE A 45 53.09 13.27 -31.62
N ARG A 46 51.91 13.78 -31.98
CA ARG A 46 51.50 13.98 -33.38
C ARG A 46 51.03 15.40 -33.65
N LEU A 47 51.62 16.02 -34.68
CA LEU A 47 51.21 17.33 -35.20
C LEU A 47 50.97 17.24 -36.71
N THR A 48 50.07 18.07 -37.21
CA THR A 48 49.85 18.32 -38.64
C THR A 48 50.41 19.69 -39.03
N LYS A 49 50.74 19.90 -40.31
CA LYS A 49 51.32 21.17 -40.80
C LYS A 49 52.57 21.59 -40.00
N ALA A 50 53.36 20.61 -39.58
CA ALA A 50 54.49 20.81 -38.71
C ALA A 50 55.67 21.46 -39.44
N THR A 51 56.42 22.29 -38.73
CA THR A 51 57.69 22.87 -39.15
C THR A 51 58.70 22.77 -38.02
N ILE A 52 59.99 22.79 -38.34
CA ILE A 52 61.08 22.71 -37.35
C ILE A 52 61.85 24.02 -37.37
N GLN A 53 62.15 24.53 -36.18
CA GLN A 53 63.01 25.69 -35.97
C GLN A 53 64.15 25.31 -35.03
N GLU A 54 65.34 25.84 -35.30
CA GLU A 54 66.51 25.66 -34.44
C GLU A 54 66.95 27.03 -33.94
N PRO A 55 66.72 27.31 -32.65
CA PRO A 55 67.16 28.57 -32.05
C PRO A 55 68.69 28.74 -32.15
N ALA A 56 69.13 30.00 -32.22
CA ALA A 56 70.55 30.36 -32.34
C ALA A 56 71.40 29.87 -31.15
N ASP A 57 70.78 29.57 -30.00
CA ASP A 57 71.44 28.99 -28.82
C ASP A 57 72.03 27.61 -29.06
N ASN A 58 71.58 26.90 -30.11
CA ASN A 58 71.95 25.53 -30.44
C ASN A 58 71.72 24.49 -29.34
N GLN A 59 71.02 24.86 -28.26
CA GLN A 59 70.74 24.02 -27.09
C GLN A 59 69.35 23.39 -27.14
N SER A 60 68.52 23.78 -28.11
CA SER A 60 67.18 23.25 -28.27
C SER A 60 66.78 23.03 -29.73
N ILE A 61 65.65 22.36 -29.93
CA ILE A 61 64.96 22.23 -31.22
C ILE A 61 63.46 22.40 -31.00
N ILE A 62 62.84 23.24 -31.82
CA ILE A 62 61.43 23.61 -31.70
C ILE A 62 60.66 22.99 -32.87
N VAL A 63 59.52 22.37 -32.56
CA VAL A 63 58.55 21.88 -33.55
C VAL A 63 57.28 22.70 -33.41
N LEU A 64 56.88 23.38 -34.47
CA LEU A 64 55.62 24.11 -34.57
C LEU A 64 54.63 23.29 -35.38
N GLY A 65 53.34 23.36 -35.10
CA GLY A 65 52.30 22.72 -35.92
C GLY A 65 50.91 22.79 -35.30
N LYS A 66 49.95 22.05 -35.87
CA LYS A 66 48.59 21.89 -35.32
C LYS A 66 48.45 20.54 -34.63
N GLY A 67 47.97 20.51 -33.38
CA GLY A 67 47.83 19.26 -32.62
C GLY A 67 46.87 18.26 -33.28
N HIS A 68 47.27 17.00 -33.41
CA HIS A 68 46.48 15.95 -34.06
C HIS A 68 45.63 15.13 -33.08
N ASP A 69 46.03 15.07 -31.81
CA ASP A 69 45.41 14.21 -30.79
C ASP A 69 44.99 15.03 -29.57
N LEU A 70 44.02 14.51 -28.80
CA LEU A 70 43.75 15.01 -27.45
C LEU A 70 45.02 14.86 -26.59
N PRO A 71 45.32 15.81 -25.69
CA PRO A 71 44.49 16.98 -25.37
C PRO A 71 44.75 18.24 -26.23
N PHE A 72 45.53 18.13 -27.31
CA PHE A 72 46.01 19.28 -28.10
C PHE A 72 45.31 19.44 -29.45
N PHE A 73 44.25 18.67 -29.71
CA PHE A 73 43.58 18.60 -31.00
C PHE A 73 43.16 19.98 -31.51
N GLY A 74 43.59 20.33 -32.72
CA GLY A 74 43.24 21.60 -33.39
C GLY A 74 44.00 22.83 -32.90
N MET A 75 44.72 22.76 -31.76
CA MET A 75 45.47 23.87 -31.20
C MET A 75 46.76 24.16 -31.98
N ASP A 76 47.22 25.42 -31.96
CA ASP A 76 48.58 25.78 -32.42
C ASP A 76 49.59 25.34 -31.36
N VAL A 77 50.41 24.35 -31.70
CA VAL A 77 51.35 23.71 -30.77
C VAL A 77 52.77 24.11 -31.11
N GLU A 78 53.50 24.53 -30.09
CA GLU A 78 54.94 24.68 -30.05
C GLU A 78 55.53 23.66 -29.09
N ILE A 79 56.49 22.86 -29.55
CA ILE A 79 57.19 21.87 -28.73
C ILE A 79 58.67 22.17 -28.75
N GLN A 80 59.22 22.56 -27.61
CA GLN A 80 60.65 22.73 -27.42
C GLN A 80 61.24 21.47 -26.78
N PHE A 81 62.15 20.82 -27.49
CA PHE A 81 62.99 19.74 -26.97
C PHE A 81 64.38 20.28 -26.64
N TYR A 82 64.88 19.96 -25.45
CA TYR A 82 66.18 20.41 -24.94
C TYR A 82 66.73 19.40 -23.92
N LEU A 83 67.88 19.69 -23.30
CA LEU A 83 68.50 18.80 -22.32
C LEU A 83 68.54 19.45 -20.93
N ILE A 84 68.18 18.69 -19.89
CA ILE A 84 68.41 19.03 -18.48
C ILE A 84 69.22 17.89 -17.86
N ASN A 85 70.42 18.18 -17.34
CA ASN A 85 71.30 17.16 -16.73
C ASN A 85 71.48 15.91 -17.62
N ASN A 86 71.66 16.12 -18.93
CA ASN A 86 71.78 15.08 -19.97
C ASN A 86 70.53 14.21 -20.24
N ASP A 87 69.40 14.46 -19.58
CA ASP A 87 68.09 13.89 -19.91
C ASP A 87 67.31 14.79 -20.88
N VAL A 88 66.49 14.21 -21.74
CA VAL A 88 65.68 14.97 -22.70
C VAL A 88 64.49 15.59 -21.99
N ALA A 89 64.39 16.91 -22.06
CA ALA A 89 63.25 17.67 -21.61
C ALA A 89 62.39 18.14 -22.80
N LEU A 90 61.09 18.16 -22.56
CA LEU A 90 60.03 18.69 -23.40
C LEU A 90 59.27 19.78 -22.61
N LYS A 91 59.13 20.95 -23.24
CA LYS A 91 58.13 21.98 -22.94
C LYS A 91 57.21 22.09 -24.15
N LEU A 92 55.91 21.92 -23.94
CA LEU A 92 54.91 22.04 -24.98
C LEU A 92 53.91 23.13 -24.61
N THR A 93 53.69 24.07 -25.52
CA THR A 93 52.67 25.12 -25.42
C THR A 93 51.69 24.96 -26.56
N ALA A 94 50.42 24.73 -26.24
CA ALA A 94 49.35 24.63 -27.22
C ALA A 94 48.35 25.77 -27.01
N LYS A 95 48.09 26.58 -28.03
CA LYS A 95 47.17 27.72 -27.98
C LYS A 95 45.89 27.40 -28.76
N GLY A 96 44.75 27.58 -28.10
CA GLY A 96 43.44 27.45 -28.72
C GLY A 96 43.10 28.68 -29.56
N ASP A 97 42.32 28.50 -30.61
CA ASP A 97 41.69 29.61 -31.32
C ASP A 97 40.39 30.03 -30.61
N THR A 98 39.60 30.90 -31.26
CA THR A 98 38.33 31.41 -30.73
C THR A 98 37.25 30.34 -30.58
N ASP A 99 37.35 29.24 -31.32
CA ASP A 99 36.36 28.16 -31.31
C ASP A 99 36.75 27.03 -30.35
N TRP A 100 38.02 27.01 -29.91
CA TRP A 100 38.52 26.05 -28.94
C TRP A 100 37.89 26.24 -27.55
N SER A 101 37.55 25.12 -26.92
CA SER A 101 37.12 25.05 -25.52
C SER A 101 37.81 23.89 -24.81
N LEU A 102 37.75 23.89 -23.49
CA LEU A 102 38.20 22.72 -22.71
C LEU A 102 37.45 21.44 -23.12
N SER A 103 36.20 21.54 -23.57
CA SER A 103 35.40 20.39 -24.03
C SER A 103 35.81 19.83 -25.40
N THR A 104 36.48 20.64 -26.23
CA THR A 104 37.09 20.20 -27.50
C THR A 104 38.51 19.69 -27.28
N GLY A 105 39.23 20.25 -26.30
CA GLY A 105 40.61 19.91 -25.98
C GLY A 105 40.78 18.72 -25.05
N LEU A 106 39.78 18.29 -24.28
CA LEU A 106 39.93 17.21 -23.30
C LEU A 106 38.91 16.08 -23.54
N PRO A 107 39.17 14.84 -23.05
CA PRO A 107 38.21 13.75 -23.09
C PRO A 107 36.87 14.13 -22.46
N PRO A 108 35.76 13.43 -22.75
CA PRO A 108 34.40 13.86 -22.44
C PRO A 108 34.25 14.47 -21.04
N LEU A 109 34.02 15.78 -21.02
CA LEU A 109 33.79 16.56 -19.82
C LEU A 109 32.29 16.75 -19.59
N GLY A 110 31.90 16.86 -18.31
CA GLY A 110 30.52 17.16 -17.93
C GLY A 110 29.99 18.48 -18.52
N ALA A 111 28.67 18.69 -18.41
CA ALA A 111 27.95 19.80 -19.06
C ALA A 111 28.52 21.20 -18.75
N ILE A 112 29.09 21.41 -17.56
CA ILE A 112 29.67 22.69 -17.15
C ILE A 112 30.78 23.18 -18.08
N ILE A 113 31.70 22.29 -18.49
CA ILE A 113 32.89 22.70 -19.23
C ILE A 113 32.56 23.07 -20.69
N LYS A 114 31.47 22.52 -21.24
CA LYS A 114 30.95 22.92 -22.56
C LYS A 114 30.44 24.36 -22.58
N LYS A 115 29.91 24.84 -21.45
CA LYS A 115 29.36 26.20 -21.32
C LYS A 115 30.45 27.23 -21.05
N MET A 116 31.68 26.82 -20.75
CA MET A 116 32.78 27.74 -20.47
C MET A 116 33.37 28.33 -21.76
N LYS A 117 33.43 29.66 -21.83
CA LYS A 117 34.03 30.41 -22.93
C LYS A 117 35.25 31.18 -22.45
N PHE A 118 36.28 31.24 -23.27
CA PHE A 118 37.52 31.96 -22.97
C PHE A 118 37.68 33.12 -23.93
N VAL A 119 38.25 34.22 -23.47
CA VAL A 119 38.56 35.36 -24.35
C VAL A 119 39.66 34.96 -25.35
N ALA A 120 39.66 35.62 -26.51
CA ALA A 120 40.61 35.35 -27.58
C ALA A 120 42.03 35.87 -27.30
N SER A 121 42.17 36.87 -26.42
CA SER A 121 43.45 37.51 -26.10
C SER A 121 43.54 37.80 -24.60
N PRO A 122 44.44 37.11 -23.85
CA PRO A 122 45.30 36.04 -24.33
C PRO A 122 44.49 34.79 -24.68
N ALA A 123 44.87 34.12 -25.77
CA ALA A 123 44.27 32.84 -26.17
C ALA A 123 44.43 31.78 -25.06
N PRO A 124 43.44 30.90 -24.83
CA PRO A 124 43.56 29.82 -23.86
C PRO A 124 44.67 28.85 -24.26
N GLN A 125 45.45 28.38 -23.27
CA GLN A 125 46.65 27.59 -23.51
C GLN A 125 46.70 26.34 -22.64
N LEU A 126 47.20 25.26 -23.22
CA LEU A 126 47.65 24.09 -22.48
C LEU A 126 49.18 24.08 -22.48
N LEU A 127 49.74 23.86 -21.30
CA LEU A 127 51.18 23.85 -21.06
C LEU A 127 51.57 22.51 -20.48
N MET A 128 52.52 21.83 -21.10
CA MET A 128 53.01 20.54 -20.64
C MET A 128 54.51 20.58 -20.42
N TYR A 129 54.92 20.10 -19.25
CA TYR A 129 56.30 20.01 -18.84
C TYR A 129 56.64 18.56 -18.51
N SER A 130 57.69 18.06 -19.13
CA SER A 130 58.28 16.76 -18.76
C SER A 130 59.13 16.82 -17.50
N HIS A 131 59.61 18.01 -17.11
CA HIS A 131 60.44 18.27 -15.94
C HIS A 131 59.86 19.46 -15.20
N ASP A 132 60.34 19.76 -13.99
CA ASP A 132 59.92 20.97 -13.30
C ASP A 132 60.27 22.21 -14.14
N GLY A 133 59.25 23.05 -14.37
CA GLY A 133 59.32 24.22 -15.22
C GLY A 133 60.19 25.31 -14.60
N GLN A 134 60.99 25.97 -15.44
CA GLN A 134 61.83 27.11 -15.06
C GLN A 134 61.02 28.43 -14.97
N ASP A 135 59.73 28.41 -15.29
CA ASP A 135 58.86 29.57 -15.53
C ASP A 135 57.90 29.90 -14.37
N GLY A 136 58.29 29.57 -13.13
CA GLY A 136 57.58 30.05 -11.93
C GLY A 136 56.97 28.98 -11.04
N GLY A 137 57.60 27.80 -10.92
CA GLY A 137 57.25 26.81 -9.89
C GLY A 137 56.25 25.73 -10.31
N ARG A 138 55.94 25.59 -11.60
CA ARG A 138 55.16 24.46 -12.13
C ARG A 138 56.01 23.20 -12.16
N THR A 139 55.45 22.07 -11.76
CA THR A 139 56.16 20.77 -11.75
C THR A 139 55.89 20.00 -13.04
N GLN A 140 56.49 18.82 -13.19
CA GLN A 140 56.16 17.88 -14.27
C GLN A 140 54.64 17.61 -14.35
N GLY A 141 54.02 17.90 -15.50
CA GLY A 141 52.58 17.68 -15.71
C GLY A 141 51.96 18.51 -16.84
N LEU A 142 50.62 18.49 -16.91
CA LEU A 142 49.82 19.31 -17.82
C LEU A 142 49.09 20.40 -17.02
N TYR A 143 49.10 21.62 -17.55
CA TYR A 143 48.49 22.81 -16.97
C TYR A 143 47.63 23.52 -18.00
N PHE A 144 46.68 24.30 -17.51
CA PHE A 144 45.89 25.21 -18.32
C PHE A 144 46.09 26.65 -17.86
N ASP A 145 46.18 27.56 -18.82
CA ASP A 145 46.15 29.01 -18.62
C ASP A 145 45.08 29.61 -19.52
N GLY A 146 44.13 30.34 -18.95
CA GLY A 146 43.09 31.00 -19.75
C GLY A 146 42.42 32.14 -19.00
N VAL A 147 41.76 33.01 -19.76
CA VAL A 147 40.93 34.07 -19.20
C VAL A 147 39.47 33.75 -19.51
N PHE A 148 38.76 33.31 -18.47
CA PHE A 148 37.36 32.90 -18.54
C PHE A 148 36.47 34.12 -18.79
N ASP A 149 35.61 34.05 -19.80
CA ASP A 149 34.61 35.07 -20.11
C ASP A 149 33.35 34.81 -19.27
N LEU A 150 33.18 35.60 -18.21
CA LEU A 150 32.04 35.48 -17.31
C LEU A 150 30.80 36.16 -17.89
N SER A 151 30.97 37.09 -18.82
CA SER A 151 29.86 37.78 -19.49
C SER A 151 29.11 36.83 -20.42
N ALA A 152 29.79 35.79 -20.90
CA ALA A 152 29.18 34.70 -21.66
C ALA A 152 28.23 33.82 -20.81
N LEU A 153 28.31 33.90 -19.47
CA LEU A 153 27.35 33.22 -18.60
C LEU A 153 26.10 34.09 -18.42
N THR A 154 24.97 33.60 -18.93
CA THR A 154 23.67 34.28 -18.86
C THR A 154 23.13 34.44 -17.44
N ALA A 155 23.67 33.71 -16.47
CA ALA A 155 23.26 33.78 -15.07
C ALA A 155 24.16 34.71 -14.26
N GLY A 156 24.50 35.90 -14.75
CA GLY A 156 24.93 37.02 -13.90
C GLY A 156 26.19 36.85 -13.01
N LEU A 157 27.00 35.79 -13.17
CA LEU A 157 28.20 35.58 -12.35
C LEU A 157 29.24 36.71 -12.50
N ALA A 158 29.34 37.30 -13.70
CA ALA A 158 30.14 38.51 -13.95
C ALA A 158 29.70 39.67 -13.05
N ASN A 159 28.39 39.83 -12.84
CA ASN A 159 27.82 40.85 -11.95
C ASN A 159 28.01 40.52 -10.49
N LEU A 160 28.20 39.25 -10.13
CA LEU A 160 28.49 38.84 -8.75
C LEU A 160 29.90 39.25 -8.36
N ILE A 161 30.88 38.94 -9.21
CA ILE A 161 32.29 39.22 -8.93
C ILE A 161 32.73 40.62 -9.38
N ASN A 162 31.79 41.40 -9.94
CA ASN A 162 31.99 42.72 -10.52
C ASN A 162 33.12 42.77 -11.59
N ARG A 163 33.21 41.72 -12.42
CA ARG A 163 34.20 41.61 -13.50
C ARG A 163 33.65 40.82 -14.68
N PRO A 164 33.86 41.28 -15.92
CA PRO A 164 33.40 40.57 -17.12
C PRO A 164 34.24 39.33 -17.43
N THR A 165 35.46 39.25 -16.90
CA THR A 165 36.42 38.17 -17.17
C THR A 165 37.21 37.80 -15.93
N GLN A 166 37.74 36.57 -15.88
CA GLN A 166 38.55 36.07 -14.77
C GLN A 166 39.67 35.16 -15.28
N ALA A 167 40.92 35.52 -14.99
CA ALA A 167 42.05 34.62 -15.25
C ALA A 167 41.93 33.38 -14.37
N ILE A 168 42.15 32.20 -14.96
CA ILE A 168 42.19 30.92 -14.28
C ILE A 168 43.40 30.12 -14.74
N SER A 169 44.05 29.44 -13.81
CA SER A 169 45.22 28.61 -14.10
C SER A 169 45.29 27.43 -13.16
N GLY A 170 45.81 26.30 -13.63
CA GLY A 170 46.14 25.20 -12.75
C GLY A 170 46.32 23.87 -13.45
N PRO A 171 46.61 22.80 -12.68
CA PRO A 171 46.93 21.49 -13.22
C PRO A 171 45.70 20.76 -13.78
N ILE A 172 45.95 19.96 -14.81
CA ILE A 172 45.03 18.96 -15.36
C ILE A 172 45.73 17.60 -15.30
N THR A 173 45.06 16.63 -14.69
CA THR A 173 45.53 15.24 -14.65
C THR A 173 44.70 14.41 -15.61
N LEU A 174 45.34 13.90 -16.66
CA LEU A 174 44.78 12.87 -17.52
C LEU A 174 45.45 11.53 -17.21
N LYS A 175 44.75 10.44 -17.50
CA LYS A 175 45.27 9.08 -17.42
C LYS A 175 44.84 8.28 -18.63
N GLU A 176 45.35 7.06 -18.70
CA GLU A 176 45.04 6.10 -19.76
C GLU A 176 45.39 6.67 -21.14
N LYS A 177 46.62 7.21 -21.29
CA LYS A 177 47.12 7.76 -22.56
C LYS A 177 46.26 8.92 -23.08
N GLY A 178 45.83 9.79 -22.17
CA GLY A 178 45.04 10.97 -22.46
C GLY A 178 43.57 10.71 -22.72
N SER A 179 43.04 9.48 -22.51
CA SER A 179 41.64 9.16 -22.80
C SER A 179 40.68 9.41 -21.64
N LYS A 180 41.17 9.65 -20.42
CA LYS A 180 40.33 9.94 -19.25
C LYS A 180 40.85 11.13 -18.46
N LEU A 181 39.94 12.05 -18.11
CA LEU A 181 40.18 13.05 -17.08
C LEU A 181 40.20 12.38 -15.71
N TYR A 182 41.21 12.69 -14.89
CA TYR A 182 41.40 12.20 -13.53
C TYR A 182 41.30 13.29 -12.46
N ALA A 183 41.71 14.51 -12.79
CA ALA A 183 41.50 15.69 -11.94
C ALA A 183 41.65 16.96 -12.76
N ILE A 184 40.92 17.99 -12.39
CA ILE A 184 41.14 19.37 -12.82
C ILE A 184 41.04 20.26 -11.58
N SER A 185 41.96 21.22 -11.44
CA SER A 185 41.93 22.25 -10.41
C SER A 185 42.47 23.53 -11.05
N LEU A 186 41.57 24.41 -11.48
CA LEU A 186 41.89 25.70 -12.06
C LEU A 186 41.49 26.78 -11.07
N VAL A 187 42.48 27.49 -10.54
CA VAL A 187 42.29 28.49 -9.51
C VAL A 187 42.40 29.89 -10.12
N ALA A 188 41.46 30.75 -9.79
CA ALA A 188 41.53 32.17 -10.10
C ALA A 188 42.33 32.94 -9.04
N PRO A 189 42.97 34.07 -9.40
CA PRO A 189 43.40 35.06 -8.42
C PRO A 189 42.25 35.48 -7.51
N ILE A 190 42.54 35.66 -6.22
CA ILE A 190 41.55 36.06 -5.21
C ILE A 190 40.93 37.40 -5.62
N SER A 191 39.60 37.41 -5.70
CA SER A 191 38.84 38.64 -5.91
C SER A 191 38.61 39.31 -4.56
N LYS A 192 38.89 40.61 -4.48
CA LYS A 192 38.75 41.40 -3.25
C LYS A 192 37.51 42.27 -3.27
N ASP A 193 37.00 42.58 -2.09
CA ASP A 193 35.91 43.55 -1.88
C ASP A 193 34.64 43.20 -2.68
N ILE A 194 34.22 41.94 -2.60
CA ILE A 194 33.02 41.43 -3.27
C ILE A 194 31.78 41.76 -2.45
N ASP A 195 30.78 42.36 -3.09
CA ASP A 195 29.48 42.65 -2.50
C ASP A 195 28.43 41.65 -3.02
N LEU A 196 28.02 40.73 -2.15
CA LEU A 196 26.96 39.75 -2.42
C LEU A 196 25.59 40.25 -1.89
N GLY A 197 25.43 41.54 -1.67
CA GLY A 197 24.26 42.17 -1.05
C GLY A 197 24.41 42.20 0.47
N ILE A 198 24.03 41.12 1.16
CA ILE A 198 24.13 41.04 2.63
C ILE A 198 25.56 40.77 3.12
N ILE A 199 26.41 40.26 2.24
CA ILE A 199 27.76 39.83 2.57
C ILE A 199 28.76 40.65 1.78
N LYS A 200 29.50 41.51 2.50
CA LYS A 200 30.70 42.17 1.99
C LYS A 200 31.90 41.27 2.24
N ALA A 201 32.16 40.37 1.30
CA ALA A 201 33.27 39.43 1.38
C ALA A 201 34.58 40.15 1.03
N LYS A 202 35.54 40.14 1.97
CA LYS A 202 36.89 40.69 1.73
C LYS A 202 37.62 39.94 0.63
N GLU A 203 37.40 38.63 0.55
CA GLU A 203 38.05 37.73 -0.39
C GLU A 203 37.05 36.69 -0.89
N LEU A 204 37.01 36.51 -2.22
CA LEU A 204 36.31 35.44 -2.92
C LEU A 204 37.34 34.60 -3.67
N ARG A 205 37.32 33.31 -3.41
CA ARG A 205 38.05 32.29 -4.16
C ARG A 205 37.11 31.69 -5.20
N PHE A 206 37.59 31.65 -6.44
CA PHE A 206 36.92 31.02 -7.57
C PHE A 206 37.81 29.88 -8.04
N GLU A 207 37.23 28.69 -8.16
CA GLU A 207 37.94 27.49 -8.64
C GLU A 207 37.05 26.69 -9.58
N ILE A 208 37.64 26.06 -10.59
CA ILE A 208 37.03 24.92 -11.30
C ILE A 208 37.76 23.68 -10.85
N ALA A 209 37.08 22.85 -10.08
CA ALA A 209 37.60 21.63 -9.52
C ALA A 209 36.84 20.42 -10.07
N SER A 210 37.23 19.23 -9.65
CA SER A 210 36.48 18.02 -9.96
C SER A 210 36.48 17.03 -8.82
N SER A 211 35.36 16.34 -8.61
CA SER A 211 35.23 15.27 -7.63
C SER A 211 35.06 13.92 -8.33
N LEU A 212 35.60 12.88 -7.70
CA LEU A 212 35.47 11.50 -8.15
C LEU A 212 34.20 10.92 -7.49
N PHE A 213 33.16 10.66 -8.28
CA PHE A 213 31.92 10.08 -7.77
C PHE A 213 31.78 8.63 -8.21
N ARG A 214 31.35 7.75 -7.30
CA ARG A 214 31.05 6.35 -7.60
C ARG A 214 29.58 6.21 -7.96
N SER A 215 29.29 5.91 -9.22
CA SER A 215 27.93 5.60 -9.67
C SER A 215 27.46 4.28 -9.01
N GLY A 216 26.41 4.37 -8.18
CA GLY A 216 25.86 3.26 -7.39
C GLY A 216 25.56 1.98 -8.20
N PRO A 217 24.85 2.06 -9.33
CA PRO A 217 24.48 0.87 -10.11
C PRO A 217 25.66 0.21 -10.85
N SER A 218 26.65 1.00 -11.30
CA SER A 218 27.71 0.51 -12.19
C SER A 218 29.04 0.24 -11.48
N LYS A 219 29.18 0.65 -10.20
CA LYS A 219 30.45 0.72 -9.46
C LYS A 219 31.57 1.46 -10.23
N ARG A 220 31.24 2.22 -11.28
CA ARG A 220 32.20 3.00 -12.06
C ARG A 220 32.42 4.35 -11.39
N TYR A 221 33.66 4.79 -11.41
CA TYR A 221 34.03 6.15 -11.01
C TYR A 221 33.86 7.08 -12.20
N THR A 222 33.11 8.16 -11.99
CA THR A 222 32.92 9.24 -12.95
C THR A 222 33.44 10.51 -12.32
N ILE A 223 34.14 11.32 -13.11
CA ILE A 223 34.61 12.62 -12.67
C ILE A 223 33.54 13.65 -12.98
N LEU A 224 33.17 14.42 -11.96
CA LEU A 224 32.22 15.50 -12.07
C LEU A 224 32.97 16.83 -11.83
N PRO A 225 33.28 17.58 -12.90
CA PRO A 225 33.78 18.93 -12.74
C PRO A 225 32.70 19.84 -12.16
N TYR A 226 33.09 20.77 -11.31
CA TYR A 226 32.22 21.77 -10.69
C TYR A 226 32.95 23.11 -10.57
N LEU A 227 32.18 24.18 -10.55
CA LEU A 227 32.62 25.52 -10.20
C LEU A 227 32.44 25.68 -8.70
N SER A 228 33.49 26.13 -8.01
CA SER A 228 33.48 26.42 -6.58
C SER A 228 33.68 27.91 -6.34
N LEU A 229 32.80 28.48 -5.52
CA LEU A 229 32.92 29.82 -4.96
C LEU A 229 33.10 29.67 -3.46
N SER A 230 34.12 30.29 -2.89
CA SER A 230 34.36 30.25 -1.45
C SER A 230 34.68 31.64 -0.91
N ILE A 231 34.04 32.01 0.19
CA ILE A 231 34.24 33.28 0.90
C ILE A 231 34.47 33.01 2.39
N ASN A 232 35.11 33.96 3.07
CA ASN A 232 35.12 34.01 4.53
C ASN A 232 34.20 35.14 5.00
N PHE A 233 33.16 34.80 5.75
CA PHE A 233 32.21 35.76 6.28
C PHE A 233 32.51 36.07 7.75
N PRO A 234 32.83 37.34 8.11
CA PRO A 234 33.02 37.72 9.50
C PRO A 234 31.67 37.81 10.23
N PHE A 235 31.47 36.97 11.23
CA PHE A 235 30.30 36.97 12.11
C PHE A 235 30.72 37.31 13.53
N SER A 236 30.13 38.34 14.13
CA SER A 236 30.47 38.74 15.50
C SER A 236 29.37 38.29 16.46
N ALA A 237 29.75 37.44 17.42
CA ALA A 237 28.89 36.98 18.50
C ALA A 237 29.69 36.94 19.81
N GLN A 238 29.05 37.32 20.91
CA GLN A 238 29.64 37.29 22.25
C GLN A 238 30.96 38.07 22.35
N GLY A 239 31.07 39.19 21.63
CA GLY A 239 32.28 40.01 21.57
C GLY A 239 33.47 39.38 20.83
N LYS A 240 33.29 38.21 20.20
CA LYS A 240 34.30 37.54 19.37
C LYS A 240 33.87 37.54 17.90
N THR A 241 34.81 37.79 16.99
CA THR A 241 34.59 37.65 15.55
C THR A 241 35.02 36.27 15.07
N TYR A 242 34.10 35.56 14.44
CA TYR A 242 34.28 34.27 13.80
C TYR A 242 34.40 34.47 12.28
N ASN A 243 35.35 33.81 11.65
CA ASN A 243 35.43 33.75 10.19
C ASN A 243 34.72 32.48 9.73
N LEU A 244 33.52 32.64 9.21
CA LEU A 244 32.70 31.53 8.72
C LEU A 244 33.13 31.18 7.29
N PRO A 245 33.73 30.01 7.03
CA PRO A 245 34.03 29.58 5.68
C PRO A 245 32.74 29.14 5.00
N ILE A 246 32.32 29.88 3.99
CA ILE A 246 31.10 29.61 3.24
C ILE A 246 31.51 29.26 1.81
N SER A 247 31.00 28.15 1.30
CA SER A 247 31.28 27.71 -0.06
C SER A 247 30.02 27.34 -0.80
N ALA A 248 30.09 27.40 -2.12
CA ALA A 248 29.07 26.93 -3.02
C ALA A 248 29.72 26.17 -4.17
N ASN A 249 29.20 24.98 -4.46
CA ASN A 249 29.64 24.17 -5.59
C ASN A 249 28.49 24.07 -6.58
N SER A 250 28.74 24.42 -7.84
CA SER A 250 27.76 24.35 -8.91
C SER A 250 28.27 23.50 -10.07
N ILE A 251 27.42 22.59 -10.53
CA ILE A 251 27.62 21.82 -11.77
C ILE A 251 26.86 22.45 -12.95
N ASP A 252 26.02 23.45 -12.69
CA ASP A 252 25.39 24.27 -13.70
C ASP A 252 25.55 25.76 -13.35
N PRO A 253 26.53 26.46 -13.95
CA PRO A 253 26.80 27.86 -13.65
C PRO A 253 25.70 28.79 -14.15
N GLN A 254 24.63 28.25 -14.75
CA GLN A 254 23.43 28.98 -15.16
C GLN A 254 22.27 28.91 -14.15
N SER A 255 22.34 28.06 -13.11
CA SER A 255 21.30 27.96 -12.08
C SER A 255 21.59 28.83 -10.87
N SER A 256 20.63 28.91 -9.94
CA SER A 256 20.89 29.44 -8.60
C SER A 256 21.99 28.63 -7.90
N VAL A 257 22.69 29.29 -6.99
CA VAL A 257 23.85 28.75 -6.28
C VAL A 257 23.63 28.89 -4.78
N ARG A 258 23.61 27.76 -4.08
CA ARG A 258 23.52 27.70 -2.62
C ARG A 258 24.89 27.79 -1.99
N PHE A 259 25.10 28.86 -1.24
CA PHE A 259 26.21 29.01 -0.32
C PHE A 259 25.84 28.37 1.01
N SER A 260 26.73 27.53 1.54
CA SER A 260 26.52 26.86 2.82
C SER A 260 27.79 26.87 3.65
N ILE A 261 27.59 26.97 4.96
CA ILE A 261 28.68 26.90 5.93
C ILE A 261 29.05 25.44 6.23
N GLY A 262 30.35 25.18 6.34
CA GLY A 262 30.85 23.99 7.02
C GLY A 262 31.25 24.38 8.44
N LEU A 263 30.32 24.30 9.41
CA LEU A 263 30.66 24.58 10.81
C LEU A 263 31.52 23.45 11.37
N THR A 264 32.76 23.77 11.74
CA THR A 264 33.65 22.85 12.48
C THR A 264 33.50 23.00 13.99
N ASP A 265 33.10 24.19 14.46
CA ASP A 265 32.92 24.53 15.87
C ASP A 265 31.50 25.00 16.14
N ALA A 266 30.99 24.73 17.35
CA ALA A 266 29.74 25.29 17.84
C ALA A 266 29.89 26.79 18.11
N ILE A 267 29.01 27.62 17.54
CA ILE A 267 29.02 29.08 17.73
C ILE A 267 27.76 29.47 18.50
N ASP A 268 27.93 29.91 19.75
CA ASP A 268 26.83 30.43 20.55
C ASP A 268 26.60 31.91 20.23
N ALA A 269 25.35 32.28 19.93
CA ALA A 269 24.95 33.64 19.58
C ALA A 269 23.53 33.95 20.09
N GLY A 270 23.30 35.19 20.49
CA GLY A 270 21.95 35.68 20.80
C GLY A 270 21.14 35.95 19.53
N LEU A 271 19.80 35.94 19.63
CA LEU A 271 18.93 36.23 18.47
C LEU A 271 19.15 37.60 17.84
N GLU A 272 19.53 38.61 18.62
CA GLU A 272 19.91 39.92 18.10
C GLU A 272 21.22 39.88 17.29
N GLU A 273 22.18 39.05 17.70
CA GLU A 273 23.44 38.88 16.97
C GLU A 273 23.21 38.14 15.64
N LEU A 274 22.30 37.16 15.63
CA LEU A 274 21.94 36.39 14.44
C LEU A 274 21.30 37.25 13.32
N LYS A 275 20.76 38.42 13.63
CA LYS A 275 20.25 39.38 12.62
C LYS A 275 21.34 39.81 11.63
N GLN A 276 22.61 39.75 12.01
CA GLN A 276 23.75 40.01 11.12
C GLN A 276 23.77 39.04 9.92
N LEU A 277 23.25 37.83 10.08
CA LEU A 277 23.20 36.80 9.04
C LEU A 277 21.98 36.94 8.11
N THR A 278 20.99 37.74 8.49
CA THR A 278 19.66 37.77 7.86
C THR A 278 19.26 39.17 7.39
N ASN A 279 20.23 39.96 6.92
CA ASN A 279 20.00 41.33 6.46
C ASN A 279 19.32 42.22 7.52
N GLN A 280 19.71 42.09 8.79
CA GLN A 280 19.09 42.78 9.92
C GLN A 280 17.61 42.39 10.20
N THR A 281 17.10 41.36 9.52
CA THR A 281 15.74 40.85 9.75
C THR A 281 15.72 39.97 10.99
N GLY A 282 14.94 40.38 11.99
CA GLY A 282 14.67 39.60 13.20
C GLY A 282 13.65 38.49 12.98
N PHE A 283 13.74 37.45 13.82
CA PHE A 283 12.78 36.35 13.90
C PHE A 283 12.09 36.25 15.27
N GLN A 284 12.34 37.21 16.17
CA GLN A 284 11.77 37.23 17.52
C GLN A 284 10.24 37.21 17.48
N ASP A 285 9.64 37.81 16.45
CA ASP A 285 8.19 37.88 16.25
C ASP A 285 7.56 36.57 15.78
N LEU A 286 8.35 35.60 15.32
CA LEU A 286 7.85 34.26 14.96
C LEU A 286 7.79 33.31 16.16
N LEU A 287 8.53 33.62 17.22
CA LEU A 287 8.65 32.72 18.36
C LEU A 287 7.35 32.74 19.18
N PRO A 288 6.88 31.58 19.68
CA PRO A 288 5.72 31.54 20.54
C PRO A 288 5.92 32.45 21.78
N THR A 289 4.88 33.20 22.16
CA THR A 289 4.98 34.21 23.23
C THR A 289 4.64 33.70 24.63
N ASN A 290 3.99 32.52 24.74
CA ASN A 290 3.56 31.94 26.02
C ASN A 290 4.44 30.73 26.38
N ASN A 291 5.12 30.80 27.52
CA ASN A 291 5.93 29.73 28.13
C ASN A 291 7.10 29.17 27.29
N PHE A 292 7.29 29.64 26.05
CA PHE A 292 8.42 29.26 25.21
C PHE A 292 9.67 30.03 25.63
N ASN A 293 10.54 29.38 26.40
CA ASN A 293 11.77 29.97 26.88
C ASN A 293 12.96 29.49 26.03
N ILE A 294 13.56 30.43 25.32
CA ILE A 294 14.82 30.19 24.62
C ILE A 294 15.99 30.56 25.52
N ALA A 295 17.09 29.83 25.43
CA ALA A 295 18.34 30.25 26.01
C ALA A 295 18.74 31.64 25.46
N ASN A 296 19.34 32.47 26.32
CA ASN A 296 19.91 33.76 25.90
C ASN A 296 20.91 33.59 24.74
N LEU A 297 21.60 32.45 24.72
CA LEU A 297 22.54 32.05 23.67
C LEU A 297 22.06 30.76 23.00
N LEU A 298 21.94 30.82 21.69
CA LEU A 298 21.57 29.69 20.83
C LEU A 298 22.81 29.22 20.08
N THR A 299 22.96 27.91 19.92
CA THR A 299 24.09 27.34 19.18
C THR A 299 23.76 27.31 17.69
N LEU A 300 24.46 28.08 16.87
CA LEU A 300 24.36 28.01 15.42
C LEU A 300 24.75 26.61 14.92
N LYS A 301 23.82 25.94 14.22
CA LYS A 301 23.97 24.59 13.66
C LYS A 301 24.18 24.60 12.16
N SER A 302 23.49 25.49 11.45
CA SER A 302 23.68 25.67 10.02
C SER A 302 23.35 27.10 9.58
N PHE A 303 24.01 27.53 8.51
CA PHE A 303 23.76 28.80 7.83
C PHE A 303 23.95 28.59 6.34
N SER A 304 22.96 28.99 5.55
CA SER A 304 23.03 28.93 4.10
C SER A 304 22.24 30.07 3.47
N PHE A 305 22.58 30.40 2.23
CA PHE A 305 21.81 31.34 1.45
C PHE A 305 21.90 31.00 -0.04
N ASP A 306 20.85 31.34 -0.78
CA ASP A 306 20.75 31.05 -2.20
C ASP A 306 20.90 32.35 -2.99
N ILE A 307 21.82 32.34 -3.96
CA ILE A 307 21.93 33.38 -4.96
C ILE A 307 21.22 32.92 -6.22
N ASP A 308 20.13 33.59 -6.56
CA ASP A 308 19.52 33.52 -7.88
C ASP A 308 19.97 34.73 -8.71
N PHE A 309 20.86 34.46 -9.66
CA PHE A 309 21.45 35.48 -10.52
C PHE A 309 20.47 36.14 -11.51
N ALA A 310 19.34 35.50 -11.81
CA ALA A 310 18.31 36.07 -12.67
C ALA A 310 17.38 37.01 -11.89
N SER A 311 17.31 36.85 -10.56
CA SER A 311 16.49 37.69 -9.69
C SER A 311 17.07 39.11 -9.56
N LYS A 312 16.20 40.12 -9.50
CA LYS A 312 16.60 41.53 -9.29
C LYS A 312 17.42 41.71 -8.01
N ASN A 313 17.05 40.99 -6.96
CA ASN A 313 17.62 41.13 -5.62
C ASN A 313 18.82 40.20 -5.38
N LYS A 314 19.21 39.36 -6.36
CA LYS A 314 20.27 38.33 -6.35
C LYS A 314 20.13 37.27 -5.24
N LEU A 315 19.80 37.63 -4.02
CA LEU A 315 19.61 36.75 -2.88
C LEU A 315 18.13 36.34 -2.80
N SER A 316 17.84 35.06 -2.99
CA SER A 316 16.46 34.55 -3.00
C SER A 316 16.04 33.97 -1.65
N MET A 317 17.00 33.47 -0.86
CA MET A 317 16.73 32.76 0.39
C MET A 317 17.89 32.86 1.36
N ILE A 318 17.60 32.95 2.65
CA ILE A 318 18.53 32.72 3.75
C ILE A 318 17.93 31.65 4.67
N SER A 319 18.72 30.65 5.06
CA SER A 319 18.31 29.65 6.05
C SER A 319 19.31 29.59 7.20
N LEU A 320 18.77 29.58 8.41
CA LEU A 320 19.51 29.55 9.66
C LEU A 320 18.93 28.43 10.52
N GLU A 321 19.78 27.57 11.08
CA GLU A 321 19.36 26.60 12.08
C GLU A 321 20.14 26.81 13.36
N VAL A 322 19.42 26.86 14.49
CA VAL A 322 20.01 27.07 15.80
C VAL A 322 19.46 26.08 16.81
N GLY A 323 20.34 25.52 17.64
CA GLY A 323 19.95 24.67 18.76
C GLY A 323 19.73 25.49 20.02
N ASN A 324 18.67 25.18 20.74
CA ASN A 324 18.39 25.73 22.06
C ASN A 324 18.85 24.74 23.15
N LYS A 325 19.64 25.22 24.11
CA LYS A 325 20.18 24.40 25.22
C LYS A 325 19.22 24.24 26.38
N THR A 326 18.19 25.09 26.47
CA THR A 326 17.21 25.05 27.55
C THR A 326 15.99 24.24 27.09
N PRO A 327 15.58 23.20 27.83
CA PRO A 327 14.32 22.51 27.55
C PRO A 327 13.11 23.45 27.64
N TRP A 328 12.10 23.21 26.82
CA TRP A 328 10.84 23.94 26.88
C TRP A 328 9.83 23.18 27.73
N ASN A 329 9.64 23.63 28.97
CA ASN A 329 8.62 23.10 29.87
C ASN A 329 7.22 23.42 29.33
N ILE A 330 6.48 22.38 28.95
CA ILE A 330 5.13 22.51 28.39
C ILE A 330 4.08 22.42 29.50
N LEU A 331 4.26 21.46 30.42
CA LEU A 331 3.26 21.11 31.42
C LEU A 331 3.92 20.58 32.69
N SER A 332 3.54 21.13 33.84
CA SER A 332 3.86 20.55 35.15
C SER A 332 2.66 19.73 35.64
N ILE A 333 2.90 18.46 35.93
CA ILE A 333 1.90 17.51 36.38
C ILE A 333 1.96 17.41 37.91
N SER A 334 0.94 17.93 38.59
CA SER A 334 0.90 18.00 40.04
C SER A 334 0.86 16.62 40.71
N ALA A 335 0.21 15.63 40.09
CA ALA A 335 0.03 14.29 40.64
C ALA A 335 1.36 13.54 40.86
N SER A 336 2.33 13.71 39.97
CA SER A 336 3.64 13.06 40.03
C SER A 336 4.79 14.01 40.34
N ASN A 337 4.51 15.32 40.46
CA ASN A 337 5.51 16.38 40.54
C ASN A 337 6.53 16.33 39.37
N LYS A 338 6.11 15.83 38.20
CA LYS A 338 6.93 15.81 36.98
C LYS A 338 6.61 17.02 36.10
N THR A 339 7.60 17.47 35.36
CA THR A 339 7.43 18.48 34.31
C THR A 339 7.75 17.86 32.96
N LEU A 340 6.78 17.90 32.05
CA LEU A 340 6.96 17.54 30.65
C LEU A 340 7.67 18.69 29.94
N ALA A 341 8.77 18.36 29.27
CA ALA A 341 9.57 19.33 28.54
C ALA A 341 9.95 18.79 27.16
N ILE A 342 9.98 19.69 26.17
CA ILE A 342 10.62 19.41 24.88
C ILE A 342 12.12 19.67 25.05
N GLU A 343 12.92 18.65 24.77
CA GLU A 343 14.37 18.67 24.77
C GLU A 343 14.91 18.74 23.34
N ASN A 344 16.23 18.90 23.21
CA ASN A 344 16.93 18.91 21.91
C ASN A 344 16.32 19.87 20.88
N ILE A 345 15.80 21.02 21.35
CA ILE A 345 15.03 21.93 20.50
C ILE A 345 15.93 22.53 19.42
N SER A 346 15.53 22.37 18.16
CA SER A 346 16.11 23.04 16.99
C SER A 346 15.12 24.05 16.43
N LEU A 347 15.61 25.24 16.10
CA LEU A 347 14.85 26.30 15.45
C LEU A 347 15.46 26.54 14.08
N LYS A 348 14.67 26.28 13.04
CA LYS A 348 15.05 26.53 11.66
C LYS A 348 14.27 27.71 11.13
N PHE A 349 14.99 28.79 10.85
CA PHE A 349 14.45 29.98 10.22
C PHE A 349 14.73 29.96 8.72
N LEU A 350 13.72 30.37 7.96
CA LEU A 350 13.82 30.60 6.52
C LEU A 350 13.34 32.02 6.23
N LEU A 351 14.17 32.80 5.54
CA LEU A 351 13.81 34.11 5.03
C LEU A 351 13.85 34.07 3.50
N LEU A 352 12.69 34.21 2.88
CA LEU A 352 12.53 34.29 1.43
C LEU A 352 12.49 35.74 0.97
N ASP A 353 13.13 36.02 -0.16
CA ASP A 353 13.26 37.37 -0.76
C ASP A 353 13.63 38.44 0.28
N PRO A 354 14.82 38.34 0.91
CA PRO A 354 15.30 39.21 2.01
C PRO A 354 15.46 40.71 1.67
N PHE A 355 15.21 41.08 0.41
CA PHE A 355 15.24 42.45 -0.09
C PHE A 355 13.88 42.90 -0.67
N GLY A 356 12.85 42.07 -0.56
CA GLY A 356 11.50 42.34 -1.08
C GLY A 356 10.44 42.11 0.00
N VAL A 357 9.59 41.08 -0.18
CA VAL A 357 8.44 40.84 0.72
C VAL A 357 8.89 40.32 2.10
N ASN A 358 10.08 39.74 2.20
CA ASN A 358 10.65 39.18 3.44
C ASN A 358 9.72 38.14 4.09
N ALA A 359 9.29 37.14 3.32
CA ALA A 359 8.45 36.07 3.87
C ALA A 359 9.29 35.22 4.83
N LYS A 360 8.80 35.09 6.06
CA LYS A 360 9.49 34.46 7.18
C LYS A 360 8.81 33.14 7.53
N HIS A 361 9.59 32.07 7.63
CA HIS A 361 9.15 30.78 8.11
C HIS A 361 9.98 30.34 9.31
N LEU A 362 9.34 29.58 10.18
CA LEU A 362 9.95 28.96 11.34
C LEU A 362 9.53 27.49 11.37
N THR A 363 10.48 26.61 11.56
CA THR A 363 10.24 25.23 12.01
C THR A 363 10.87 25.07 13.38
N ILE A 364 10.08 24.58 14.33
CA ILE A 364 10.52 24.17 15.66
C ILE A 364 10.51 22.65 15.66
N GLU A 365 11.61 22.03 16.02
CA GLU A 365 11.74 20.58 16.18
C GLU A 365 12.28 20.27 17.56
N GLY A 366 11.92 19.13 18.14
CA GLY A 366 12.46 18.67 19.40
C GLY A 366 11.92 17.31 19.81
N GLU A 367 12.30 16.87 21.00
CA GLU A 367 11.92 15.56 21.52
C GLU A 367 11.23 15.69 22.86
N LEU A 368 10.06 15.07 23.02
CA LEU A 368 9.36 14.99 24.30
C LEU A 368 9.55 13.58 24.89
N ALA A 369 10.14 13.51 26.08
CA ALA A 369 10.26 12.26 26.82
C ALA A 369 8.96 11.95 27.58
N ILE A 370 8.48 10.70 27.47
CA ILE A 370 7.35 10.17 28.22
C ILE A 370 7.79 8.84 28.82
N GLY A 371 7.73 8.73 30.15
CA GLY A 371 8.28 7.59 30.86
C GLY A 371 9.81 7.46 30.67
N ARG A 372 10.34 6.25 30.83
CA ARG A 372 11.77 5.97 30.75
C ARG A 372 12.25 5.90 29.30
N THR A 373 11.53 5.15 28.46
CA THR A 373 11.94 4.82 27.08
C THR A 373 11.19 5.61 26.00
N GLY A 374 9.98 6.08 26.28
CA GLY A 374 9.14 6.74 25.28
C GLY A 374 9.72 8.07 24.83
N ARG A 375 9.84 8.27 23.52
CA ARG A 375 10.28 9.54 22.93
C ARG A 375 9.33 9.92 21.80
N LEU A 376 8.73 11.10 21.90
CA LEU A 376 7.96 11.68 20.79
C LEU A 376 8.83 12.69 20.06
N GLU A 377 8.94 12.57 18.74
CA GLU A 377 9.48 13.59 17.87
C GLU A 377 8.38 14.63 17.62
N VAL A 378 8.61 15.86 18.08
CA VAL A 378 7.65 16.95 18.00
C VAL A 378 8.17 18.00 17.02
N SER A 379 7.30 18.45 16.12
CA SER A 379 7.60 19.52 15.18
C SER A 379 6.43 20.49 15.04
N ALA A 380 6.74 21.76 14.78
CA ALA A 380 5.77 22.81 14.49
C ALA A 380 6.29 23.73 13.39
N ALA A 381 5.48 24.09 12.40
CA ALA A 381 5.89 24.95 11.28
C ALA A 381 4.97 26.18 11.09
N TYR A 382 5.55 27.36 10.86
CA TYR A 382 4.89 28.66 10.59
C TYR A 382 5.15 29.08 9.11
N PRO A 383 4.23 29.76 8.37
CA PRO A 383 3.08 30.58 8.80
C PRO A 383 1.80 29.84 9.17
N ASP A 384 1.51 28.75 8.48
CA ASP A 384 0.34 27.93 8.76
C ASP A 384 0.74 26.89 9.79
N TRP A 385 0.51 27.21 11.07
CA TRP A 385 0.85 26.34 12.19
C TRP A 385 0.37 24.91 11.94
N TYR A 386 1.32 24.03 11.63
CA TYR A 386 1.16 22.59 11.51
C TYR A 386 2.02 21.95 12.58
N VAL A 387 1.39 21.28 13.54
CA VAL A 387 2.04 20.61 14.66
C VAL A 387 1.95 19.11 14.44
N LYS A 388 3.07 18.42 14.61
CA LYS A 388 3.15 16.97 14.52
C LYS A 388 3.88 16.43 15.73
N ALA A 389 3.38 15.36 16.32
CA ALA A 389 4.07 14.59 17.35
C ALA A 389 3.94 13.11 17.03
N THR A 390 5.05 12.42 16.83
CA THR A 390 5.08 11.00 16.48
C THR A 390 6.00 10.21 17.39
N LEU A 391 5.63 8.98 17.73
CA LEU A 391 6.49 8.10 18.49
C LEU A 391 7.76 7.78 17.69
N LYS A 392 8.91 8.08 18.28
CA LYS A 392 10.22 7.89 17.66
C LYS A 392 10.44 6.41 17.37
N GLN A 393 10.90 6.09 16.17
CA GLN A 393 11.15 4.71 15.75
C GLN A 393 12.07 3.98 16.73
N GLY A 394 11.65 2.78 17.15
CA GLY A 394 12.39 1.95 18.10
C GLY A 394 12.18 2.32 19.57
N THR A 395 11.24 3.22 19.87
CA THR A 395 10.80 3.53 21.24
C THR A 395 9.35 3.12 21.45
N SER A 396 8.96 2.95 22.72
CA SER A 396 7.59 2.64 23.15
C SER A 396 7.27 3.38 24.45
N ILE A 397 5.98 3.63 24.70
CA ILE A 397 5.51 4.29 25.94
C ILE A 397 4.81 3.24 26.80
N SER A 398 5.31 3.01 28.01
CA SER A 398 4.63 2.17 28.99
C SER A 398 3.35 2.85 29.50
N ILE A 399 2.22 2.16 29.42
CA ILE A 399 0.94 2.63 29.97
C ILE A 399 1.02 2.79 31.49
N THR A 400 1.69 1.87 32.17
CA THR A 400 1.93 1.96 33.61
C THR A 400 2.69 3.25 33.95
N GLU A 401 3.79 3.55 33.26
CA GLU A 401 4.55 4.78 33.49
C GLU A 401 3.73 6.03 33.13
N LEU A 402 2.97 6.00 32.03
CA LEU A 402 2.10 7.09 31.63
C LEU A 402 1.05 7.39 32.72
N PHE A 403 0.33 6.38 33.20
CA PHE A 403 -0.68 6.56 34.23
C PHE A 403 -0.06 6.93 35.58
N GLN A 404 1.11 6.40 35.92
CA GLN A 404 1.86 6.83 37.10
C GLN A 404 2.19 8.34 37.02
N ASP A 405 2.58 8.82 35.84
CA ASP A 405 2.99 10.20 35.63
C ASP A 405 1.78 11.15 35.69
N PHE A 406 0.65 10.78 35.10
CA PHE A 406 -0.53 11.64 35.02
C PHE A 406 -1.49 11.50 36.20
N LEU A 407 -1.65 10.30 36.77
CA LEU A 407 -2.61 10.00 37.83
C LEU A 407 -1.96 9.74 39.20
N GLY A 408 -0.65 9.50 39.27
CA GLY A 408 0.08 9.27 40.53
C GLY A 408 -0.09 7.85 41.12
N THR A 409 -0.90 6.99 40.52
CA THR A 409 -1.11 5.60 40.94
C THR A 409 -1.27 4.69 39.72
N THR A 410 -0.87 3.44 39.88
CA THR A 410 -0.88 2.38 38.86
C THR A 410 -1.48 1.07 39.36
N ALA A 411 -2.16 1.10 40.50
CA ALA A 411 -2.82 -0.07 41.05
C ALA A 411 -3.71 -0.72 39.96
N ASP A 412 -3.52 -2.02 39.77
CA ASP A 412 -4.30 -2.87 38.86
C ASP A 412 -4.14 -2.56 37.35
N LEU A 413 -3.12 -1.79 36.95
CA LEU A 413 -2.79 -1.59 35.54
C LEU A 413 -1.81 -2.66 35.04
N PRO A 414 -2.07 -3.26 33.86
CA PRO A 414 -1.13 -4.18 33.23
C PRO A 414 0.12 -3.46 32.73
N ALA A 415 1.20 -4.22 32.57
CA ALA A 415 2.31 -3.80 31.75
C ALA A 415 1.87 -3.91 30.27
N MET A 416 1.55 -2.76 29.68
CA MET A 416 1.25 -2.64 28.25
C MET A 416 2.05 -1.48 27.67
N GLU A 417 2.34 -1.56 26.37
CA GLU A 417 3.09 -0.54 25.66
C GLU A 417 2.30 0.05 24.48
N ILE A 418 2.32 1.38 24.39
CA ILE A 418 1.90 2.10 23.19
C ILE A 418 3.05 1.99 22.18
N GLY A 419 2.79 1.30 21.07
CA GLY A 419 3.74 1.07 19.99
C GLY A 419 3.57 2.04 18.81
N VAL A 420 2.44 2.74 18.73
CA VAL A 420 2.20 3.83 17.77
C VAL A 420 1.49 4.97 18.49
N LEU A 421 2.00 6.18 18.31
CA LEU A 421 1.33 7.41 18.69
C LEU A 421 1.64 8.44 17.62
N ASP A 422 0.62 8.85 16.88
CA ASP A 422 0.71 9.90 15.86
C ASP A 422 -0.32 10.97 16.14
N LEU A 423 0.13 12.21 16.26
CA LEU A 423 -0.69 13.39 16.42
C LEU A 423 -0.33 14.38 15.32
N GLU A 424 -1.33 14.86 14.59
CA GLU A 424 -1.18 15.96 13.64
C GLU A 424 -2.27 17.00 13.90
N ILE A 425 -1.91 18.28 13.94
CA ILE A 425 -2.83 19.39 14.18
C ILE A 425 -2.51 20.50 13.18
N SER A 426 -3.52 21.03 12.52
CA SER A 426 -3.44 22.21 11.68
C SER A 426 -4.68 23.08 11.84
N SER A 427 -4.76 24.20 11.11
CA SER A 427 -5.92 25.09 11.19
C SER A 427 -7.22 24.36 10.80
N GLY A 428 -8.07 24.11 11.80
CA GLY A 428 -9.36 23.44 11.63
C GLY A 428 -9.28 21.93 11.34
N GLN A 429 -8.11 21.30 11.45
CA GLN A 429 -7.96 19.86 11.23
C GLN A 429 -7.08 19.24 12.33
N TYR A 430 -7.40 18.01 12.72
CA TYR A 430 -6.55 17.23 13.62
C TYR A 430 -6.71 15.74 13.37
N SER A 431 -5.66 14.98 13.67
CA SER A 431 -5.73 13.53 13.74
C SER A 431 -4.89 13.00 14.90
N VAL A 432 -5.41 11.97 15.56
CA VAL A 432 -4.72 11.19 16.59
C VAL A 432 -4.88 9.73 16.22
N THR A 433 -3.78 8.98 16.27
CA THR A 433 -3.77 7.53 16.20
C THR A 433 -2.94 6.98 17.34
N VAL A 434 -3.46 5.98 18.03
CA VAL A 434 -2.79 5.28 19.14
C VAL A 434 -2.99 3.78 18.94
N GLU A 435 -1.89 3.02 19.01
CA GLU A 435 -1.92 1.56 18.97
C GLU A 435 -1.15 0.98 20.15
N ILE A 436 -1.77 0.01 20.82
CA ILE A 436 -1.21 -0.72 21.95
C ILE A 436 -1.06 -2.17 21.52
N PHE A 437 0.17 -2.69 21.57
CA PHE A 437 0.53 -4.05 21.20
C PHE A 437 1.03 -4.80 22.42
N ASP A 438 0.12 -5.29 23.24
CA ASP A 438 0.48 -6.14 24.37
C ASP A 438 -0.75 -6.90 24.89
N VAL A 439 -0.51 -7.95 25.66
CA VAL A 439 -1.56 -8.78 26.24
C VAL A 439 -1.83 -8.37 27.67
N TRP A 440 -2.99 -7.77 27.92
CA TRP A 440 -3.53 -7.59 29.26
C TRP A 440 -4.39 -8.78 29.63
N ALA A 441 -3.82 -9.76 30.35
CA ALA A 441 -4.58 -10.82 30.99
C ALA A 441 -5.21 -10.32 32.30
N PHE A 442 -6.49 -10.63 32.52
CA PHE A 442 -7.17 -10.30 33.76
C PHE A 442 -6.98 -11.43 34.79
N ASP A 443 -6.32 -11.17 35.92
CA ASP A 443 -5.89 -12.21 36.88
C ASP A 443 -7.00 -13.12 37.45
N SER A 444 -8.27 -12.67 37.38
CA SER A 444 -9.42 -13.38 37.97
C SER A 444 -10.41 -13.94 36.95
N ILE A 445 -10.22 -13.66 35.66
CA ILE A 445 -11.12 -14.13 34.60
C ILE A 445 -10.30 -14.55 33.36
N PRO A 446 -10.71 -15.59 32.64
CA PRO A 446 -9.99 -16.14 31.48
C PRO A 446 -10.16 -15.27 30.23
N ILE A 447 -10.07 -13.95 30.40
CA ILE A 447 -10.20 -12.95 29.36
C ILE A 447 -8.84 -12.26 29.28
N SER A 448 -8.41 -11.93 28.07
CA SER A 448 -7.29 -11.02 27.86
C SER A 448 -7.60 -10.03 26.75
N LEU A 449 -6.99 -8.85 26.81
CA LEU A 449 -7.02 -7.85 25.77
C LEU A 449 -5.68 -7.89 25.02
N GLU A 450 -5.71 -8.20 23.74
CA GLU A 450 -4.51 -8.49 22.93
C GLU A 450 -4.01 -7.30 22.13
N ALA A 451 -4.93 -6.41 21.75
CA ALA A 451 -4.63 -5.21 21.00
C ALA A 451 -5.70 -4.15 21.23
N LEU A 452 -5.28 -2.89 21.24
CA LEU A 452 -6.16 -1.73 21.18
C LEU A 452 -5.69 -0.78 20.09
N PHE A 453 -6.65 -0.31 19.30
CA PHE A 453 -6.46 0.73 18.31
C PHE A 453 -7.48 1.84 18.58
N ALA A 454 -7.01 3.08 18.59
CA ALA A 454 -7.86 4.26 18.66
C ALA A 454 -7.41 5.26 17.61
N SER A 455 -8.35 5.77 16.81
CA SER A 455 -8.10 6.89 15.91
C SER A 455 -9.22 7.91 15.97
N ILE A 456 -8.86 9.17 15.89
CA ILE A 456 -9.79 10.30 15.75
C ILE A 456 -9.25 11.17 14.64
N LYS A 457 -10.09 11.55 13.68
CA LYS A 457 -9.75 12.46 12.59
C LYS A 457 -10.84 13.52 12.45
N HIS A 458 -10.44 14.77 12.30
CA HIS A 458 -11.31 15.88 11.98
C HIS A 458 -10.75 16.64 10.78
N ASP A 459 -11.57 16.81 9.76
CA ASP A 459 -11.26 17.59 8.57
C ASP A 459 -12.49 18.39 8.10
N THR A 460 -12.44 18.95 6.88
CA THR A 460 -13.52 19.74 6.30
C THR A 460 -14.83 18.96 6.09
N THR A 461 -14.80 17.63 6.15
CA THR A 461 -15.96 16.74 6.02
C THR A 461 -16.61 16.39 7.37
N GLY A 462 -15.93 16.70 8.49
CA GLY A 462 -16.41 16.46 9.85
C GLY A 462 -15.46 15.60 10.68
N THR A 463 -15.95 15.12 11.82
CA THR A 463 -15.19 14.23 12.72
C THR A 463 -15.55 12.78 12.47
N GLN A 464 -14.52 11.93 12.38
CA GLN A 464 -14.60 10.48 12.41
C GLN A 464 -13.77 9.94 13.57
N ALA A 465 -14.19 8.82 14.14
CA ALA A 465 -13.42 8.12 15.16
C ALA A 465 -13.59 6.62 15.00
N ARG A 466 -12.55 5.86 15.34
CA ARG A 466 -12.58 4.40 15.39
C ARG A 466 -11.90 3.95 16.67
N PHE A 467 -12.59 3.12 17.43
CA PHE A 467 -12.01 2.32 18.49
C PHE A 467 -12.12 0.86 18.11
N GLN A 468 -11.05 0.11 18.27
CA GLN A 468 -11.02 -1.31 18.00
C GLN A 468 -10.24 -2.01 19.11
N GLY A 469 -10.75 -3.16 19.54
CA GLY A 469 -10.10 -4.01 20.51
C GLY A 469 -10.25 -5.47 20.12
N THR A 470 -9.19 -6.25 20.36
CA THR A 470 -9.23 -7.70 20.23
C THR A 470 -9.14 -8.31 21.62
N PHE A 471 -10.17 -9.04 22.02
CA PHE A 471 -10.20 -9.77 23.28
C PHE A 471 -10.05 -11.27 23.01
N SER A 472 -9.31 -11.99 23.84
CA SER A 472 -9.35 -13.45 23.85
C SER A 472 -10.04 -14.00 25.08
N ILE A 473 -10.81 -15.06 24.88
CA ILE A 473 -11.42 -15.87 25.93
C ILE A 473 -10.96 -17.32 25.73
N GLY A 474 -9.98 -17.77 26.53
CA GLY A 474 -9.28 -19.02 26.25
C GLY A 474 -8.57 -18.97 24.89
N ASN A 475 -8.99 -19.81 23.93
CA ASN A 475 -8.46 -19.84 22.55
C ASN A 475 -9.36 -19.12 21.53
N VAL A 476 -10.38 -18.38 21.99
CA VAL A 476 -11.37 -17.72 21.14
C VAL A 476 -11.04 -16.24 21.06
N SER A 477 -10.87 -15.69 19.84
CA SER A 477 -10.57 -14.27 19.65
C SER A 477 -11.81 -13.51 19.17
N ILE A 478 -12.15 -12.44 19.88
CA ILE A 478 -13.33 -11.60 19.70
C ILE A 478 -12.86 -10.20 19.29
N GLY A 479 -13.18 -9.81 18.06
CA GLY A 479 -12.96 -8.45 17.58
C GLY A 479 -14.15 -7.58 17.94
N LEU A 480 -13.89 -6.42 18.55
CA LEU A 480 -14.89 -5.39 18.82
C LEU A 480 -14.46 -4.10 18.13
N THR A 481 -15.40 -3.43 17.48
CA THR A 481 -15.19 -2.13 16.86
C THR A 481 -16.30 -1.14 17.24
N ALA A 482 -15.93 0.13 17.30
CA ALA A 482 -16.84 1.26 17.42
C ALA A 482 -16.42 2.35 16.44
N ASP A 483 -17.20 2.55 15.39
CA ASP A 483 -16.96 3.50 14.30
C ASP A 483 -17.92 4.68 14.40
N TYR A 484 -17.41 5.89 14.57
CA TYR A 484 -18.18 7.13 14.48
C TYR A 484 -18.09 7.70 13.07
N GLY A 485 -19.21 7.68 12.35
CA GLY A 485 -19.29 8.16 10.96
C GLY A 485 -19.69 9.63 10.81
N GLY A 486 -19.63 10.43 11.88
CA GLY A 486 -20.09 11.82 11.92
C GLY A 486 -21.52 11.98 12.46
N THR A 487 -21.99 13.23 12.57
CA THR A 487 -23.28 13.58 13.20
C THR A 487 -24.50 12.95 12.52
N ASP A 488 -24.42 12.75 11.20
CA ASP A 488 -25.51 12.21 10.39
C ASP A 488 -25.58 10.69 10.41
N LYS A 489 -24.48 10.00 10.76
CA LYS A 489 -24.40 8.53 10.82
C LYS A 489 -24.36 7.98 12.26
N GLY A 490 -23.83 8.74 13.21
CA GLY A 490 -23.65 8.31 14.60
C GLY A 490 -22.55 7.25 14.76
N TRP A 491 -22.63 6.51 15.86
CA TRP A 491 -21.79 5.34 16.16
C TRP A 491 -22.38 4.05 15.56
N GLU A 492 -21.53 3.23 14.98
CA GLU A 492 -21.74 1.81 14.70
C GLU A 492 -20.85 0.99 15.63
N PHE A 493 -21.46 0.15 16.47
CA PHE A 493 -20.74 -0.83 17.27
C PHE A 493 -20.90 -2.19 16.61
N SER A 494 -19.81 -2.93 16.46
CA SER A 494 -19.86 -4.31 15.97
C SER A 494 -18.93 -5.24 16.73
N GLY A 495 -19.31 -6.50 16.80
CA GLY A 495 -18.50 -7.57 17.36
C GLY A 495 -18.59 -8.81 16.49
N GLU A 496 -17.46 -9.47 16.31
CA GLU A 496 -17.36 -10.74 15.58
C GLU A 496 -16.40 -11.66 16.30
N VAL A 497 -16.72 -12.95 16.32
CA VAL A 497 -15.81 -13.97 16.83
C VAL A 497 -15.03 -14.58 15.66
N SER A 498 -13.72 -14.57 15.78
CA SER A 498 -12.79 -15.13 14.80
C SER A 498 -12.32 -16.53 15.24
N GLY A 499 -12.28 -17.46 14.29
CA GLY A 499 -11.85 -18.84 14.50
C GLY A 499 -12.81 -19.85 13.89
N GLU A 500 -12.27 -20.93 13.33
CA GLU A 500 -13.06 -22.06 12.86
C GLU A 500 -13.42 -22.96 14.06
N ASN A 501 -14.72 -23.26 14.24
CA ASN A 501 -15.22 -24.24 15.21
C ASN A 501 -14.79 -24.01 16.68
N ILE A 502 -15.30 -22.94 17.29
CA ILE A 502 -15.11 -22.63 18.70
C ILE A 502 -15.87 -23.64 19.57
N SER A 503 -15.15 -24.45 20.34
CA SER A 503 -15.79 -25.37 21.30
C SER A 503 -16.52 -24.58 22.39
N LEU A 504 -17.86 -24.68 22.42
CA LEU A 504 -18.65 -24.03 23.46
C LEU A 504 -18.35 -24.62 24.84
N LEU A 505 -18.12 -25.93 24.92
CA LEU A 505 -17.66 -26.54 26.16
C LEU A 505 -16.31 -25.97 26.57
N GLY A 506 -15.34 -25.88 25.65
CA GLY A 506 -14.04 -25.28 25.91
C GLY A 506 -14.17 -23.88 26.51
N LEU A 507 -15.04 -23.04 25.96
CA LEU A 507 -15.33 -21.69 26.44
C LEU A 507 -16.01 -21.71 27.83
N PHE A 508 -17.05 -22.53 28.04
CA PHE A 508 -17.71 -22.62 29.35
C PHE A 508 -16.78 -23.14 30.45
N THR A 509 -15.88 -24.09 30.13
CA THR A 509 -14.91 -24.61 31.10
C THR A 509 -13.88 -23.59 31.55
N GLN A 510 -13.75 -22.46 30.85
CA GLN A 510 -12.92 -21.34 31.34
C GLN A 510 -13.56 -20.65 32.56
N PHE A 511 -14.90 -20.64 32.66
CA PHE A 511 -15.64 -19.92 33.69
C PHE A 511 -16.27 -20.83 34.76
N LEU A 512 -16.30 -22.14 34.52
CA LEU A 512 -16.92 -23.12 35.40
C LEU A 512 -15.85 -23.96 36.14
N PRO A 513 -16.10 -24.37 37.39
CA PRO A 513 -15.17 -25.20 38.13
C PRO A 513 -14.95 -26.54 37.44
N SER A 514 -13.73 -27.10 37.57
CA SER A 514 -13.34 -28.36 36.90
C SER A 514 -14.27 -29.55 37.21
N SER A 515 -14.92 -29.56 38.37
CA SER A 515 -15.91 -30.56 38.77
C SER A 515 -17.17 -30.57 37.90
N TRP A 516 -17.46 -29.49 37.17
CA TRP A 516 -18.60 -29.42 36.25
C TRP A 516 -18.39 -30.33 35.03
N THR A 517 -17.14 -30.55 34.62
CA THR A 517 -16.79 -31.32 33.41
C THR A 517 -16.96 -32.82 33.55
N SER A 518 -17.02 -33.34 34.79
CA SER A 518 -16.94 -34.78 35.07
C SER A 518 -18.18 -35.56 34.63
N ASN A 519 -19.33 -34.91 34.49
CA ASN A 519 -20.63 -35.54 34.23
C ASN A 519 -21.35 -34.99 32.98
N ILE A 520 -20.61 -34.39 32.05
CA ILE A 520 -21.19 -33.83 30.83
C ILE A 520 -21.30 -34.94 29.77
N PRO A 521 -22.48 -35.15 29.15
CA PRO A 521 -22.65 -36.04 27.99
C PRO A 521 -21.59 -35.81 26.92
N ALA A 522 -21.05 -36.87 26.31
CA ALA A 522 -19.95 -36.70 25.35
C ALA A 522 -20.41 -35.92 24.10
N SER A 523 -21.69 -36.02 23.75
CA SER A 523 -22.37 -35.18 22.76
C SER A 523 -22.23 -33.68 23.05
N LEU A 524 -22.31 -33.19 24.28
CA LEU A 524 -22.13 -31.74 24.51
C LEU A 524 -20.67 -31.29 24.30
N LYS A 525 -19.70 -32.22 24.21
CA LYS A 525 -18.29 -31.90 23.92
C LYS A 525 -18.04 -31.55 22.45
N SER A 526 -18.93 -31.95 21.56
CA SER A 526 -18.86 -31.70 20.10
C SER A 526 -19.76 -30.54 19.66
N LEU A 527 -20.15 -29.67 20.58
CA LEU A 527 -20.92 -28.46 20.30
C LEU A 527 -19.96 -27.31 19.97
N TYR A 528 -20.03 -26.82 18.73
CA TYR A 528 -19.15 -25.78 18.20
C TYR A 528 -19.94 -24.57 17.72
N LEU A 529 -19.45 -23.38 18.05
CA LEU A 529 -19.84 -22.13 17.43
C LEU A 529 -18.88 -21.85 16.28
N TYR A 530 -19.39 -21.71 15.06
CA TYR A 530 -18.51 -21.41 13.91
C TYR A 530 -18.80 -20.04 13.29
N TYR A 531 -19.82 -19.34 13.79
CA TYR A 531 -20.09 -17.96 13.42
C TYR A 531 -20.86 -17.24 14.52
N LEU A 532 -20.44 -16.03 14.88
CA LEU A 532 -21.17 -15.11 15.74
C LEU A 532 -20.80 -13.67 15.36
N SER A 533 -21.80 -12.88 14.96
CA SER A 533 -21.64 -11.46 14.71
C SER A 533 -22.83 -10.67 15.24
N ALA A 534 -22.57 -9.45 15.68
CA ALA A 534 -23.60 -8.51 16.09
C ALA A 534 -23.20 -7.09 15.74
N SER A 535 -24.15 -6.25 15.32
CA SER A 535 -23.92 -4.82 15.13
C SER A 535 -25.12 -3.97 15.52
N VAL A 536 -24.84 -2.75 15.95
CA VAL A 536 -25.85 -1.72 16.23
C VAL A 536 -25.40 -0.36 15.73
N LYS A 537 -26.28 0.31 14.97
CA LYS A 537 -26.10 1.69 14.54
C LYS A 537 -26.96 2.63 15.36
N THR A 538 -26.34 3.52 16.11
CA THR A 538 -27.02 4.42 17.06
C THR A 538 -27.99 5.42 16.41
N LYS A 539 -27.71 5.88 15.18
CA LYS A 539 -28.55 6.87 14.48
C LYS A 539 -29.75 6.24 13.79
N SER A 540 -29.51 5.28 12.89
CA SER A 540 -30.59 4.53 12.22
C SER A 540 -31.33 3.59 13.17
N LYS A 541 -30.73 3.27 14.33
CA LYS A 541 -31.20 2.25 15.27
C LYS A 541 -31.36 0.89 14.59
N GLU A 542 -30.49 0.62 13.64
CA GLU A 542 -30.39 -0.68 12.95
C GLU A 542 -29.63 -1.65 13.85
N TYR A 543 -30.09 -2.90 13.89
CA TYR A 543 -29.51 -4.00 14.65
C TYR A 543 -29.36 -5.21 13.74
N ASN A 544 -28.20 -5.86 13.81
CA ASN A 544 -27.95 -7.14 13.17
C ASN A 544 -27.40 -8.11 14.21
N PHE A 545 -27.85 -9.37 14.17
CA PHE A 545 -27.32 -10.45 14.98
C PHE A 545 -27.40 -11.74 14.18
N GLU A 546 -26.29 -12.47 14.08
CA GLU A 546 -26.25 -13.76 13.42
C GLU A 546 -25.34 -14.73 14.17
N THR A 547 -25.78 -15.97 14.31
CA THR A 547 -25.01 -17.04 14.96
C THR A 547 -25.28 -18.38 14.32
N LYS A 548 -24.25 -19.24 14.28
CA LYS A 548 -24.33 -20.59 13.74
C LYS A 548 -23.57 -21.60 14.61
N LEU A 549 -24.21 -22.73 14.85
CA LEU A 549 -23.80 -23.76 15.80
C LEU A 549 -23.85 -25.13 15.13
N LEU A 550 -22.80 -25.93 15.31
CA LEU A 550 -22.76 -27.32 14.87
C LEU A 550 -22.68 -28.24 16.09
N TRP A 551 -23.50 -29.27 16.13
CA TRP A 551 -23.53 -30.25 17.22
C TRP A 551 -23.52 -31.69 16.69
N GLU A 552 -22.46 -32.45 16.96
CA GLU A 552 -22.37 -33.88 16.59
C GLU A 552 -22.81 -34.77 17.76
N LEU A 553 -23.90 -35.50 17.64
CA LEU A 553 -24.40 -36.38 18.72
C LEU A 553 -23.57 -37.67 18.79
N VAL A 554 -22.32 -37.57 19.26
CA VAL A 554 -21.33 -38.67 19.30
C VAL A 554 -21.73 -39.84 20.20
N ASP A 555 -22.65 -39.62 21.15
CA ASP A 555 -23.19 -40.66 22.02
C ASP A 555 -24.19 -41.59 21.28
N LEU A 556 -24.62 -41.21 20.07
CA LEU A 556 -25.55 -41.98 19.25
C LEU A 556 -24.84 -42.73 18.12
N PRO A 557 -25.32 -43.92 17.72
CA PRO A 557 -24.85 -44.61 16.52
C PRO A 557 -24.94 -43.72 15.28
N ASN A 558 -23.98 -43.85 14.36
CA ASN A 558 -23.87 -43.06 13.12
C ASN A 558 -23.69 -41.53 13.31
N ARG A 559 -23.54 -41.05 14.55
CA ARG A 559 -23.15 -39.69 14.92
C ARG A 559 -23.91 -38.59 14.16
N PRO A 560 -25.24 -38.49 14.33
CA PRO A 560 -26.01 -37.47 13.64
C PRO A 560 -25.55 -36.06 14.02
N THR A 561 -25.66 -35.12 13.09
CA THR A 561 -25.30 -33.72 13.30
C THR A 561 -26.52 -32.82 13.34
N ILE A 562 -26.48 -31.78 14.17
CA ILE A 562 -27.43 -30.68 14.17
C ILE A 562 -26.67 -29.41 13.81
N ASP A 563 -26.98 -28.82 12.65
CA ASP A 563 -26.48 -27.50 12.25
C ASP A 563 -27.60 -26.48 12.48
N ALA A 564 -27.45 -25.62 13.48
CA ALA A 564 -28.44 -24.66 13.92
C ALA A 564 -27.98 -23.23 13.65
N PHE A 565 -28.92 -22.35 13.29
CA PHE A 565 -28.64 -20.95 13.03
C PHE A 565 -29.74 -20.03 13.56
N LEU A 566 -29.36 -18.79 13.82
CA LEU A 566 -30.25 -17.68 14.11
C LEU A 566 -29.72 -16.43 13.42
N SER A 567 -30.60 -15.73 12.69
CA SER A 567 -30.33 -14.44 12.07
C SER A 567 -31.47 -13.47 12.41
N ILE A 568 -31.11 -12.27 12.83
CA ILE A 568 -32.04 -11.20 13.18
C ILE A 568 -31.54 -9.90 12.55
N HIS A 569 -32.40 -9.25 11.77
CA HIS A 569 -32.21 -7.90 11.27
C HIS A 569 -33.37 -7.04 11.73
N SER A 570 -33.08 -5.83 12.22
CA SER A 570 -34.12 -4.88 12.59
C SER A 570 -33.69 -3.45 12.31
N GLU A 571 -34.61 -2.66 11.77
CA GLU A 571 -34.38 -1.28 11.40
C GLU A 571 -35.60 -0.41 11.75
N LEU A 572 -35.45 0.91 11.62
CA LEU A 572 -36.59 1.83 11.64
C LEU A 572 -36.90 2.26 10.21
N ASP A 573 -38.19 2.24 9.86
CA ASP A 573 -38.65 2.83 8.61
C ASP A 573 -38.65 4.38 8.67
N ALA A 574 -38.99 5.01 7.55
CA ALA A 574 -39.07 6.47 7.43
C ALA A 574 -40.10 7.12 8.39
N THR A 575 -41.00 6.34 8.98
CA THR A 575 -42.02 6.79 9.96
C THR A 575 -41.63 6.50 11.41
N ALA A 576 -40.38 6.09 11.66
CA ALA A 576 -39.86 5.65 12.94
C ALA A 576 -40.58 4.43 13.53
N LYS A 577 -41.24 3.63 12.67
CA LYS A 577 -41.81 2.34 13.04
C LYS A 577 -40.73 1.26 12.89
N ARG A 578 -40.67 0.36 13.86
CA ARG A 578 -39.73 -0.77 13.88
C ARG A 578 -40.18 -1.85 12.88
N SER A 579 -39.35 -2.13 11.88
CA SER A 579 -39.45 -3.35 11.07
C SER A 579 -38.40 -4.36 11.55
N TYR A 580 -38.69 -5.63 11.32
CA TYR A 580 -37.77 -6.72 11.62
C TYR A 580 -37.98 -7.87 10.63
N THR A 581 -36.89 -8.56 10.35
CA THR A 581 -36.84 -9.82 9.63
C THR A 581 -35.85 -10.74 10.32
N GLY A 582 -36.02 -12.04 10.19
CA GLY A 582 -35.08 -12.98 10.71
C GLY A 582 -35.46 -14.41 10.42
N SER A 583 -34.57 -15.30 10.77
CA SER A 583 -34.76 -16.73 10.59
C SER A 583 -34.09 -17.47 11.73
N VAL A 584 -34.75 -18.53 12.21
CA VAL A 584 -34.20 -19.47 13.17
C VAL A 584 -34.45 -20.86 12.65
N GLY A 585 -33.47 -21.73 12.70
CA GLY A 585 -33.63 -23.06 12.19
C GLY A 585 -32.51 -23.98 12.55
N GLY A 586 -32.66 -25.21 12.10
CA GLY A 586 -31.59 -26.17 12.12
C GLY A 586 -31.86 -27.37 11.26
N THR A 587 -30.79 -28.05 10.91
CA THR A 587 -30.79 -29.24 10.08
C THR A 587 -30.24 -30.40 10.87
N PHE A 588 -31.05 -31.43 11.08
CA PHE A 588 -30.63 -32.71 11.62
C PHE A 588 -30.20 -33.63 10.46
N THR A 589 -28.98 -34.14 10.49
CA THR A 589 -28.46 -35.04 9.46
C THR A 589 -28.06 -36.37 10.09
N LEU A 590 -28.52 -37.47 9.50
CA LEU A 590 -28.20 -38.85 9.87
C LEU A 590 -27.98 -39.67 8.60
N ASN A 591 -26.75 -40.11 8.34
CA ASN A 591 -26.38 -40.76 7.08
C ASN A 591 -26.75 -39.90 5.86
N ASN A 592 -27.62 -40.39 4.98
CA ASN A 592 -28.11 -39.68 3.78
C ASN A 592 -29.44 -38.95 4.01
N LEU A 593 -29.98 -38.98 5.23
CA LEU A 593 -31.21 -38.30 5.61
C LEU A 593 -30.88 -36.94 6.23
N SER A 594 -31.47 -35.89 5.70
CA SER A 594 -31.40 -34.53 6.24
C SER A 594 -32.80 -34.01 6.51
N ILE A 595 -33.06 -33.51 7.71
CA ILE A 595 -34.35 -32.93 8.11
C ILE A 595 -34.08 -31.52 8.63
N GLY A 596 -34.53 -30.53 7.87
CA GLY A 596 -34.47 -29.12 8.21
C GLY A 596 -35.79 -28.60 8.74
N VAL A 597 -35.74 -27.74 9.76
CA VAL A 597 -36.83 -26.85 10.12
C VAL A 597 -36.30 -25.43 10.17
N THR A 598 -36.95 -24.53 9.46
CA THR A 598 -36.64 -23.10 9.43
C THR A 598 -37.90 -22.32 9.67
N TYR A 599 -37.86 -21.44 10.65
CA TYR A 599 -38.89 -20.44 10.89
C TYR A 599 -38.38 -19.08 10.46
N GLU A 600 -38.92 -18.58 9.36
CA GLU A 600 -38.71 -17.21 8.89
C GLU A 600 -39.80 -16.32 9.48
N PHE A 601 -39.41 -15.20 10.06
CA PHE A 601 -40.33 -14.26 10.66
C PHE A 601 -40.09 -12.85 10.16
N ALA A 602 -41.18 -12.14 9.92
CA ALA A 602 -41.18 -10.74 9.54
C ALA A 602 -42.46 -10.07 10.04
N GLU A 603 -42.50 -8.73 10.04
CA GLU A 603 -43.63 -7.97 10.58
C GLU A 603 -44.99 -8.34 9.96
N LYS A 604 -45.01 -8.71 8.67
CA LYS A 604 -46.26 -8.94 7.90
C LYS A 604 -46.55 -10.40 7.56
N ALA A 605 -45.55 -11.27 7.66
CA ALA A 605 -45.67 -12.67 7.30
C ALA A 605 -44.63 -13.48 8.06
N ASN A 606 -45.06 -14.62 8.57
CA ASN A 606 -44.17 -15.63 9.11
C ASN A 606 -44.35 -16.88 8.27
N GLU A 607 -43.26 -17.54 7.96
CA GLU A 607 -43.22 -18.76 7.17
C GLU A 607 -42.49 -19.83 7.99
N LEU A 608 -43.17 -20.95 8.25
CA LEU A 608 -42.53 -22.13 8.82
C LEU A 608 -42.28 -23.13 7.70
N ILE A 609 -41.01 -23.36 7.42
CA ILE A 609 -40.49 -24.27 6.41
C ILE A 609 -40.04 -25.55 7.10
N PHE A 610 -40.62 -26.66 6.70
CA PHE A 610 -40.05 -27.98 6.98
C PHE A 610 -39.51 -28.54 5.67
N GLU A 611 -38.28 -29.01 5.67
CA GLU A 611 -37.63 -29.65 4.54
C GLU A 611 -37.09 -31.02 4.97
N ILE A 612 -37.40 -32.06 4.20
CA ILE A 612 -36.78 -33.37 4.34
C ILE A 612 -36.08 -33.65 3.03
N ASP A 613 -34.76 -33.81 3.09
CA ASP A 613 -33.89 -34.11 1.96
C ASP A 613 -33.34 -35.55 2.08
N PHE A 614 -33.66 -36.41 1.11
CA PHE A 614 -33.04 -37.72 0.91
C PHE A 614 -33.08 -38.10 -0.57
N ARG A 615 -31.92 -38.20 -1.24
CA ARG A 615 -31.84 -38.61 -2.66
C ARG A 615 -32.83 -37.91 -3.60
N SER A 616 -33.07 -36.60 -3.41
CA SER A 616 -34.02 -35.75 -4.17
C SER A 616 -35.47 -35.70 -3.66
N LEU A 617 -35.82 -36.46 -2.61
CA LEU A 617 -37.05 -36.24 -1.85
C LEU A 617 -37.01 -34.84 -1.24
N LYS A 618 -37.98 -33.98 -1.55
CA LYS A 618 -38.17 -32.65 -0.94
C LYS A 618 -39.61 -32.49 -0.50
N LEU A 619 -39.88 -32.78 0.77
CA LEU A 619 -41.15 -32.41 1.39
C LEU A 619 -41.02 -30.98 1.89
N LYS A 620 -41.75 -30.03 1.27
CA LYS A 620 -41.80 -28.64 1.72
C LYS A 620 -43.15 -28.35 2.35
N CYS A 621 -43.16 -28.07 3.64
CA CYS A 621 -44.32 -27.49 4.31
C CYS A 621 -44.14 -25.98 4.41
N ASN A 622 -45.19 -25.21 4.15
CA ASN A 622 -45.22 -23.77 4.28
C ASN A 622 -46.43 -23.35 5.11
N LEU A 623 -46.21 -22.84 6.32
CA LEU A 623 -47.26 -22.21 7.12
C LEU A 623 -47.30 -20.71 6.82
N GLN A 624 -48.39 -20.23 6.23
CA GLN A 624 -48.60 -18.82 5.93
C GLN A 624 -49.85 -18.27 6.63
N GLN A 625 -49.90 -16.95 6.80
CA GLN A 625 -51.11 -16.24 7.20
C GLN A 625 -51.76 -15.58 5.98
N VAL A 626 -52.99 -15.98 5.66
CA VAL A 626 -53.79 -15.43 4.54
C VAL A 626 -55.04 -14.79 5.11
N GLY A 627 -55.07 -13.46 5.19
CA GLY A 627 -56.14 -12.73 5.90
C GLY A 627 -56.15 -13.06 7.40
N THR A 628 -57.26 -13.61 7.91
CA THR A 628 -57.39 -14.09 9.30
C THR A 628 -57.04 -15.57 9.48
N ASP A 629 -56.81 -16.30 8.40
CA ASP A 629 -56.62 -17.75 8.42
C ASP A 629 -55.13 -18.12 8.42
N LYS A 630 -54.77 -19.14 9.20
CA LYS A 630 -53.46 -19.79 9.13
C LYS A 630 -53.56 -21.00 8.22
N LEU A 631 -52.84 -20.99 7.10
CA LEU A 631 -52.83 -22.04 6.09
C LEU A 631 -51.49 -22.75 6.10
N LEU A 632 -51.49 -24.05 6.39
CA LEU A 632 -50.34 -24.92 6.23
C LEU A 632 -50.47 -25.65 4.90
N GLN A 633 -49.65 -25.28 3.92
CA GLN A 633 -49.55 -25.97 2.65
C GLN A 633 -48.40 -26.97 2.71
N VAL A 634 -48.68 -28.23 2.41
CA VAL A 634 -47.69 -29.30 2.30
C VAL A 634 -47.61 -29.72 0.85
N SER A 635 -46.45 -29.54 0.24
CA SER A 635 -46.16 -29.93 -1.13
C SER A 635 -45.27 -31.16 -1.13
N VAL A 636 -45.73 -32.23 -1.76
CA VAL A 636 -45.07 -33.55 -1.73
C VAL A 636 -43.99 -33.68 -2.81
N GLY A 637 -43.76 -32.65 -3.64
CA GLY A 637 -42.72 -32.65 -4.68
C GLY A 637 -43.03 -33.62 -5.85
N ASP A 638 -42.03 -33.87 -6.70
CA ASP A 638 -42.12 -34.78 -7.86
C ASP A 638 -41.82 -36.23 -7.45
N LEU A 639 -42.50 -36.74 -6.41
CA LEU A 639 -42.30 -38.10 -5.91
C LEU A 639 -43.23 -39.09 -6.59
N SER A 640 -42.84 -40.36 -6.64
CA SER A 640 -43.72 -41.50 -6.87
C SER A 640 -43.93 -42.35 -5.61
N PHE A 641 -44.91 -43.24 -5.63
CA PHE A 641 -45.10 -44.21 -4.55
C PHE A 641 -43.91 -45.17 -4.44
N GLY A 642 -43.34 -45.57 -5.57
CA GLY A 642 -42.13 -46.37 -5.59
C GLY A 642 -40.93 -45.63 -4.97
N ASP A 643 -40.75 -44.33 -5.23
CA ASP A 643 -39.71 -43.52 -4.56
C ASP A 643 -39.86 -43.53 -3.03
N ILE A 644 -41.09 -43.50 -2.50
CA ILE A 644 -41.34 -43.59 -1.05
C ILE A 644 -40.95 -44.97 -0.51
N VAL A 645 -41.27 -46.05 -1.23
CA VAL A 645 -40.91 -47.41 -0.82
C VAL A 645 -39.40 -47.60 -0.86
N GLU A 646 -38.75 -47.19 -1.95
CA GLU A 646 -37.29 -47.20 -2.09
C GLU A 646 -36.62 -46.36 -0.99
N PHE A 647 -37.18 -45.20 -0.67
CA PHE A 647 -36.77 -44.38 0.47
C PHE A 647 -36.84 -45.15 1.79
N LEU A 648 -38.00 -45.75 2.12
CA LEU A 648 -38.18 -46.46 3.39
C LEU A 648 -37.23 -47.67 3.53
N VAL A 649 -37.00 -48.40 2.43
CA VAL A 649 -36.07 -49.53 2.42
C VAL A 649 -34.62 -49.06 2.56
N ASN A 650 -34.20 -48.04 1.82
CA ASN A 650 -32.85 -47.48 1.94
C ASN A 650 -32.61 -46.74 3.26
N LEU A 651 -33.66 -46.27 3.93
CA LEU A 651 -33.59 -45.74 5.29
C LEU A 651 -33.39 -46.86 6.32
N ALA A 652 -34.10 -47.99 6.15
CA ALA A 652 -33.97 -49.15 7.03
C ALA A 652 -32.63 -49.89 6.85
N ILE A 653 -32.10 -49.92 5.62
CA ILE A 653 -30.81 -50.53 5.27
C ILE A 653 -29.94 -49.49 4.56
N PRO A 654 -29.23 -48.64 5.32
CA PRO A 654 -28.35 -47.62 4.76
C PRO A 654 -27.32 -48.23 3.80
N ASN A 655 -27.13 -47.60 2.63
CA ASN A 655 -26.22 -48.03 1.55
C ASN A 655 -26.61 -49.29 0.78
N ALA A 656 -27.83 -49.84 0.96
CA ALA A 656 -28.32 -50.95 0.13
C ALA A 656 -28.45 -50.56 -1.36
N ASN A 657 -28.65 -49.26 -1.64
CA ASN A 657 -29.02 -48.76 -2.97
C ASN A 657 -30.17 -49.56 -3.57
N PHE A 658 -31.15 -49.88 -2.73
CA PHE A 658 -32.34 -50.61 -3.13
C PHE A 658 -33.13 -49.76 -4.12
N GLU A 659 -33.37 -50.34 -5.28
CA GLU A 659 -34.28 -49.85 -6.32
C GLU A 659 -35.32 -50.95 -6.53
N LEU A 660 -36.56 -50.57 -6.80
CA LEU A 660 -37.60 -51.53 -7.10
C LEU A 660 -37.28 -52.22 -8.41
N SER A 661 -37.17 -53.55 -8.38
CA SER A 661 -37.01 -54.35 -9.60
C SER A 661 -38.38 -54.72 -10.17
N SER A 662 -38.43 -54.96 -11.47
CA SER A 662 -39.62 -55.51 -12.14
C SER A 662 -40.16 -56.76 -11.42
N PRO A 663 -41.49 -56.92 -11.26
CA PRO A 663 -42.56 -56.01 -11.74
C PRO A 663 -42.93 -54.87 -10.77
N TRP A 664 -42.20 -54.70 -9.66
CA TRP A 664 -42.53 -53.72 -8.61
C TRP A 664 -42.08 -52.29 -8.95
N ASP A 665 -41.22 -52.13 -9.96
CA ASP A 665 -40.83 -50.84 -10.54
C ASP A 665 -42.04 -50.05 -11.09
N LEU A 666 -43.16 -50.71 -11.41
CA LEU A 666 -44.43 -50.07 -11.75
C LEU A 666 -44.93 -49.08 -10.67
N LEU A 667 -44.55 -49.26 -9.41
CA LEU A 667 -44.89 -48.30 -8.35
C LEU A 667 -44.26 -46.91 -8.58
N ASN A 668 -43.19 -46.83 -9.37
CA ASN A 668 -42.55 -45.57 -9.77
C ASN A 668 -43.43 -44.77 -10.76
N GLU A 669 -44.42 -45.39 -11.41
CA GLU A 669 -45.37 -44.69 -12.29
C GLU A 669 -46.47 -43.95 -11.51
N ILE A 670 -46.71 -44.31 -10.26
CA ILE A 670 -47.72 -43.69 -9.39
C ILE A 670 -47.15 -42.39 -8.82
N SER A 671 -47.20 -41.32 -9.61
CA SER A 671 -46.61 -40.01 -9.25
C SER A 671 -47.53 -39.15 -8.38
N PHE A 672 -46.99 -38.58 -7.30
CA PHE A 672 -47.55 -37.50 -6.49
C PHE A 672 -47.16 -36.10 -6.98
N LYS A 673 -46.60 -35.98 -8.19
CA LYS A 673 -46.32 -34.69 -8.81
C LYS A 673 -47.55 -33.80 -8.78
N ASN A 674 -47.38 -32.56 -8.31
CA ASN A 674 -48.45 -31.58 -8.11
C ASN A 674 -49.53 -31.99 -7.08
N LEU A 675 -49.22 -32.90 -6.16
CA LEU A 675 -50.06 -33.15 -4.98
C LEU A 675 -49.75 -32.08 -3.92
N THR A 676 -50.78 -31.32 -3.55
CA THR A 676 -50.72 -30.35 -2.45
C THR A 676 -51.78 -30.66 -1.42
N LEU A 677 -51.39 -30.54 -0.15
CA LEU A 677 -52.27 -30.67 1.00
C LEU A 677 -52.36 -29.30 1.69
N ASP A 678 -53.53 -28.70 1.67
CA ASP A 678 -53.81 -27.39 2.24
C ASP A 678 -54.63 -27.55 3.53
N ILE A 679 -53.99 -27.31 4.68
CA ILE A 679 -54.63 -27.39 5.99
C ILE A 679 -54.90 -25.97 6.50
N ASN A 680 -56.17 -25.58 6.55
CA ASN A 680 -56.55 -24.33 7.19
C ASN A 680 -56.70 -24.58 8.70
N LEU A 681 -55.68 -24.20 9.47
CA LEU A 681 -55.61 -24.40 10.92
C LEU A 681 -56.66 -23.57 11.67
N THR A 682 -57.10 -22.44 11.11
CA THR A 682 -58.13 -21.57 11.71
C THR A 682 -59.51 -22.18 11.55
N LYS A 683 -59.88 -22.59 10.33
CA LYS A 683 -61.18 -23.19 10.01
C LYS A 683 -61.24 -24.69 10.32
N LYS A 684 -60.11 -25.31 10.65
CA LYS A 684 -59.95 -26.76 10.85
C LYS A 684 -60.43 -27.57 9.65
N THR A 685 -60.13 -27.08 8.45
CA THR A 685 -60.48 -27.76 7.19
C THR A 685 -59.21 -28.29 6.54
N ILE A 686 -59.32 -29.46 5.91
CA ILE A 686 -58.24 -30.09 5.16
C ILE A 686 -58.67 -30.16 3.70
N GLY A 687 -57.84 -29.62 2.81
CA GLY A 687 -57.98 -29.70 1.37
C GLY A 687 -56.84 -30.51 0.76
N VAL A 688 -57.13 -31.35 -0.22
CA VAL A 688 -56.14 -32.06 -1.04
C VAL A 688 -56.41 -31.68 -2.48
N GLU A 689 -55.43 -31.15 -3.20
CA GLU A 689 -55.48 -30.92 -4.64
C GLU A 689 -54.44 -31.81 -5.34
N TYR A 690 -54.86 -32.52 -6.38
CA TYR A 690 -53.98 -33.31 -7.23
C TYR A 690 -54.23 -32.96 -8.69
N ARG A 691 -53.22 -32.42 -9.37
CA ARG A 691 -53.29 -32.08 -10.80
C ARG A 691 -52.87 -33.27 -11.66
N VAL A 692 -53.86 -34.00 -12.13
CA VAL A 692 -53.70 -35.22 -12.91
C VAL A 692 -53.20 -34.91 -14.32
N ASN A 693 -53.81 -33.95 -15.01
CA ASN A 693 -53.53 -33.59 -16.41
C ASN A 693 -53.35 -34.82 -17.33
N ARG A 694 -54.27 -35.79 -17.25
CA ARG A 694 -54.22 -37.02 -18.08
C ARG A 694 -55.48 -37.17 -18.93
N ASP A 695 -55.27 -37.63 -20.16
CA ASP A 695 -56.32 -38.04 -21.08
C ASP A 695 -56.43 -39.57 -21.09
N PHE A 696 -57.61 -40.07 -20.74
CA PHE A 696 -57.99 -41.49 -20.77
C PHE A 696 -58.90 -41.81 -21.96
N THR A 697 -58.77 -41.08 -23.07
CA THR A 697 -59.56 -41.16 -24.31
C THR A 697 -61.01 -40.66 -24.16
N LEU A 698 -61.77 -41.19 -23.21
CA LEU A 698 -63.18 -40.81 -22.95
C LEU A 698 -63.32 -39.80 -21.81
N VAL A 699 -62.29 -39.66 -20.98
CA VAL A 699 -62.26 -38.75 -19.83
C VAL A 699 -60.89 -38.08 -19.79
N TYR A 700 -60.87 -36.76 -19.71
CA TYR A 700 -59.69 -35.96 -19.45
C TYR A 700 -59.86 -35.30 -18.08
N ILE A 701 -58.91 -35.50 -17.17
CA ILE A 701 -58.96 -34.93 -15.81
C ILE A 701 -57.85 -33.91 -15.67
N ASP A 702 -58.22 -32.64 -15.45
CA ASP A 702 -57.28 -31.58 -15.11
C ASP A 702 -56.85 -31.70 -13.65
N SER A 703 -57.82 -31.72 -12.74
CA SER A 703 -57.54 -31.75 -11.30
C SER A 703 -58.64 -32.45 -10.50
N LEU A 704 -58.21 -33.05 -9.39
CA LEU A 704 -59.05 -33.62 -8.34
C LEU A 704 -58.84 -32.79 -7.08
N THR A 705 -59.92 -32.36 -6.45
CA THR A 705 -59.88 -31.70 -5.14
C THR A 705 -60.76 -32.44 -4.14
N LEU A 706 -60.22 -32.75 -2.96
CA LEU A 706 -60.97 -33.22 -1.80
C LEU A 706 -60.97 -32.12 -0.74
N THR A 707 -62.13 -31.77 -0.19
CA THR A 707 -62.21 -30.78 0.90
C THR A 707 -63.08 -31.31 2.02
N GLN A 708 -62.50 -31.47 3.21
CA GLN A 708 -63.26 -31.78 4.41
C GLN A 708 -63.98 -30.52 4.90
N ILE A 709 -65.30 -30.61 5.01
CA ILE A 709 -66.17 -29.54 5.53
C ILE A 709 -67.09 -30.15 6.59
N LYS A 710 -67.37 -29.41 7.67
CA LYS A 710 -68.37 -29.81 8.66
C LYS A 710 -69.70 -29.14 8.33
N ARG A 711 -70.75 -29.92 8.03
CA ARG A 711 -72.11 -29.43 7.78
C ARG A 711 -73.10 -30.16 8.69
N SER A 712 -73.82 -29.42 9.53
CA SER A 712 -74.96 -29.92 10.34
C SER A 712 -74.73 -31.29 11.00
N ASP A 713 -73.87 -31.33 12.03
CA ASP A 713 -73.47 -32.52 12.81
C ASP A 713 -72.94 -33.75 12.03
N LYS A 714 -72.80 -33.67 10.71
CA LYS A 714 -72.18 -34.71 9.87
C LYS A 714 -70.83 -34.26 9.33
N SER A 715 -69.89 -35.20 9.27
CA SER A 715 -68.63 -34.99 8.54
C SER A 715 -68.90 -35.18 7.05
N THR A 716 -68.56 -34.19 6.24
CA THR A 716 -68.73 -34.22 4.78
C THR A 716 -67.36 -34.12 4.12
N VAL A 717 -67.14 -34.85 3.03
CA VAL A 717 -65.93 -34.73 2.21
C VAL A 717 -66.38 -34.40 0.80
N ASP A 718 -66.27 -33.13 0.43
CA ASP A 718 -66.58 -32.69 -0.92
C ASP A 718 -65.46 -33.16 -1.84
N ILE A 719 -65.79 -33.94 -2.87
CA ILE A 719 -64.93 -34.19 -4.01
C ILE A 719 -65.34 -33.28 -5.15
N ALA A 720 -64.37 -32.66 -5.82
CA ALA A 720 -64.56 -31.82 -6.99
C ALA A 720 -63.58 -32.27 -8.09
N ILE A 721 -64.09 -32.48 -9.30
CA ILE A 721 -63.29 -32.84 -10.48
C ILE A 721 -63.44 -31.77 -11.54
N THR A 722 -62.32 -31.31 -12.09
CA THR A 722 -62.28 -30.46 -13.28
C THR A 722 -61.69 -31.22 -14.46
N GLY A 723 -62.17 -30.94 -15.65
CA GLY A 723 -61.74 -31.59 -16.89
C GLY A 723 -62.90 -31.83 -17.84
N ARG A 724 -62.77 -32.82 -18.71
CA ARG A 724 -63.78 -33.18 -19.70
C ARG A 724 -64.19 -34.64 -19.53
N PHE A 725 -65.47 -34.89 -19.29
CA PHE A 725 -66.06 -36.24 -19.31
C PHE A 725 -66.94 -36.34 -20.54
N LEU A 726 -66.60 -37.24 -21.46
CA LEU A 726 -67.25 -37.34 -22.77
C LEU A 726 -67.22 -35.98 -23.51
N GLU A 727 -68.38 -35.40 -23.81
CA GLU A 727 -68.55 -34.08 -24.44
C GLU A 727 -68.73 -32.92 -23.45
N GLN A 728 -68.81 -33.20 -22.14
CA GLN A 728 -69.09 -32.18 -21.12
C GLN A 728 -67.81 -31.71 -20.43
N GLU A 729 -67.61 -30.41 -20.42
CA GLU A 729 -66.48 -29.75 -19.76
C GLU A 729 -66.89 -29.19 -18.39
N TYR A 730 -66.07 -29.45 -17.38
CA TYR A 730 -66.22 -29.01 -16.00
C TYR A 730 -65.03 -28.14 -15.63
N GLY A 731 -65.20 -26.82 -15.74
CA GLY A 731 -64.16 -25.84 -15.39
C GLY A 731 -64.12 -25.50 -13.90
N LYS A 732 -63.10 -24.76 -13.46
CA LYS A 732 -62.90 -24.37 -12.05
C LYS A 732 -64.09 -23.65 -11.40
N ALA A 733 -64.88 -22.91 -12.16
CA ALA A 733 -66.06 -22.20 -11.65
C ALA A 733 -67.25 -23.14 -11.39
N ASN A 734 -67.36 -24.24 -12.15
CA ASN A 734 -68.44 -25.23 -12.07
C ASN A 734 -67.86 -26.66 -12.18
N PRO A 735 -67.10 -27.12 -11.15
CA PRO A 735 -66.55 -28.47 -11.15
C PRO A 735 -67.65 -29.53 -10.98
N LEU A 736 -67.38 -30.76 -11.43
CA LEU A 736 -68.21 -31.91 -11.08
C LEU A 736 -68.02 -32.22 -9.59
N LYS A 737 -69.02 -31.95 -8.76
CA LYS A 737 -68.88 -31.92 -7.30
C LYS A 737 -69.99 -32.69 -6.57
N TRP A 738 -69.64 -33.48 -5.56
CA TRP A 738 -70.58 -34.16 -4.65
C TRP A 738 -69.97 -34.43 -3.27
N ASP A 739 -70.78 -34.78 -2.27
CA ASP A 739 -70.27 -35.28 -0.98
C ASP A 739 -69.93 -36.77 -1.10
N LEU A 740 -68.63 -37.08 -1.09
CA LEU A 740 -68.12 -38.44 -1.26
C LEU A 740 -68.62 -39.42 -0.18
N LEU A 741 -68.94 -38.92 1.02
CA LEU A 741 -69.34 -39.77 2.15
C LEU A 741 -70.86 -39.99 2.23
N ASN A 742 -71.66 -39.03 1.74
CA ASN A 742 -73.09 -39.00 2.00
C ASN A 742 -73.96 -39.02 0.73
N ASP A 743 -73.41 -38.69 -0.44
CA ASP A 743 -74.13 -38.68 -1.72
C ASP A 743 -73.64 -39.80 -2.66
N GLN A 744 -74.51 -40.24 -3.58
CA GLN A 744 -74.07 -41.10 -4.69
C GLN A 744 -73.31 -40.26 -5.74
N PRO A 745 -72.28 -40.84 -6.39
CA PRO A 745 -71.58 -40.15 -7.48
C PRO A 745 -72.55 -39.71 -8.59
N PRO A 746 -72.43 -38.47 -9.10
CA PRO A 746 -73.28 -37.98 -10.18
C PRO A 746 -73.06 -38.79 -11.46
N VAL A 747 -74.15 -39.30 -12.05
CA VAL A 747 -74.10 -40.04 -13.31
C VAL A 747 -73.93 -39.06 -14.47
N ALA A 748 -72.78 -39.10 -15.14
CA ALA A 748 -72.58 -38.38 -16.40
C ALA A 748 -73.47 -39.03 -17.48
N LYS A 749 -74.51 -38.34 -17.95
CA LYS A 749 -75.38 -38.84 -19.02
C LYS A 749 -74.80 -38.42 -20.38
N PRO A 750 -74.46 -39.36 -21.28
CA PRO A 750 -74.19 -39.02 -22.68
C PRO A 750 -75.44 -38.42 -23.32
N LYS A 751 -75.29 -37.41 -24.20
CA LYS A 751 -76.42 -36.87 -24.99
C LYS A 751 -76.97 -37.91 -25.97
N ASP A 752 -76.10 -38.77 -26.50
CA ASP A 752 -76.45 -39.89 -27.39
C ASP A 752 -75.70 -41.15 -26.93
N ILE A 753 -76.45 -42.22 -26.62
CA ILE A 753 -75.88 -43.52 -26.26
C ILE A 753 -75.46 -44.20 -27.56
N ILE A 754 -74.15 -44.18 -27.88
CA ILE A 754 -73.63 -44.91 -29.06
C ILE A 754 -73.24 -46.35 -28.68
N PHE A 755 -72.91 -46.62 -27.42
CA PHE A 755 -72.85 -47.97 -26.86
C PHE A 755 -72.96 -47.97 -25.33
N ASP A 756 -73.53 -49.03 -24.78
CA ASP A 756 -73.63 -49.28 -23.33
C ASP A 756 -72.60 -50.36 -22.96
N LEU A 757 -71.58 -49.98 -22.17
CA LEU A 757 -70.51 -50.86 -21.74
C LEU A 757 -70.82 -51.37 -20.33
N GLU A 758 -71.55 -52.48 -20.24
CA GLU A 758 -71.90 -53.06 -18.94
C GLU A 758 -70.71 -53.75 -18.26
N TYR A 759 -69.66 -54.12 -19.03
CA TYR A 759 -68.48 -54.82 -18.51
C TYR A 759 -67.25 -54.66 -19.43
N LEU A 760 -66.10 -54.27 -18.88
CA LEU A 760 -64.80 -54.25 -19.55
C LEU A 760 -63.85 -55.23 -18.86
N GLY A 761 -63.66 -56.41 -19.46
CA GLY A 761 -62.62 -57.35 -19.06
C GLY A 761 -61.37 -57.15 -19.92
N LEU A 762 -60.27 -56.69 -19.31
CA LEU A 762 -58.95 -56.72 -19.94
C LEU A 762 -58.28 -58.06 -19.59
N GLY A 763 -58.09 -58.91 -20.60
CA GLY A 763 -57.37 -60.18 -20.49
C GLY A 763 -56.68 -60.50 -21.81
N GLN A 764 -55.46 -61.02 -21.72
CA GLN A 764 -54.67 -61.45 -22.88
C GLN A 764 -55.30 -62.70 -23.52
N HIS A 765 -55.53 -62.66 -24.83
CA HIS A 765 -55.93 -63.83 -25.61
C HIS A 765 -54.71 -64.75 -25.76
N VAL A 766 -54.67 -65.85 -25.01
CA VAL A 766 -53.71 -66.93 -25.27
C VAL A 766 -54.40 -67.99 -26.12
N SER A 767 -54.12 -68.02 -27.42
CA SER A 767 -54.54 -69.10 -28.30
C SER A 767 -53.53 -70.25 -28.22
N LEU A 768 -53.98 -71.39 -27.70
CA LEU A 768 -53.20 -72.62 -27.58
C LEU A 768 -53.49 -73.54 -28.77
N ASP A 769 -52.46 -74.20 -29.34
CA ASP A 769 -52.68 -75.27 -30.34
C ASP A 769 -53.19 -76.53 -29.64
N THR A 770 -54.50 -76.75 -29.71
CA THR A 770 -55.19 -77.83 -29.00
C THR A 770 -54.97 -79.22 -29.58
N ARG A 771 -54.26 -79.36 -30.72
CA ARG A 771 -54.06 -80.66 -31.37
C ARG A 771 -53.08 -81.58 -30.63
N SER A 772 -52.29 -81.04 -29.72
CA SER A 772 -51.22 -81.76 -29.00
C SER A 772 -51.49 -81.96 -27.50
N ILE A 773 -52.64 -81.50 -26.99
CA ILE A 773 -52.99 -81.54 -25.57
C ILE A 773 -53.92 -82.72 -25.31
N ALA A 774 -53.41 -83.79 -24.67
CA ALA A 774 -54.19 -85.00 -24.38
C ALA A 774 -54.66 -85.10 -22.92
N THR A 775 -54.13 -84.27 -22.02
CA THR A 775 -54.41 -84.34 -20.57
C THR A 775 -54.48 -82.95 -19.92
N VAL A 776 -55.14 -82.87 -18.76
CA VAL A 776 -55.27 -81.62 -17.96
C VAL A 776 -53.90 -81.12 -17.49
N SER A 777 -52.96 -81.99 -17.11
CA SER A 777 -51.59 -81.57 -16.75
C SER A 777 -50.85 -80.93 -17.91
N GLN A 778 -50.98 -81.46 -19.14
CA GLN A 778 -50.37 -80.84 -20.32
C GLN A 778 -51.02 -79.48 -20.65
N ALA A 779 -52.31 -79.31 -20.39
CA ALA A 779 -52.98 -78.01 -20.53
C ALA A 779 -52.40 -76.98 -19.53
N ILE A 780 -52.15 -77.39 -18.28
CA ILE A 780 -51.56 -76.54 -17.25
C ILE A 780 -50.10 -76.19 -17.58
N GLU A 781 -49.27 -77.16 -17.97
CA GLU A 781 -47.86 -76.93 -18.30
C GLU A 781 -47.69 -76.06 -19.56
N THR A 782 -48.59 -76.17 -20.53
CA THR A 782 -48.58 -75.32 -21.73
C THR A 782 -49.06 -73.88 -21.40
N LEU A 783 -49.97 -73.72 -20.44
CA LEU A 783 -50.40 -72.41 -19.94
C LEU A 783 -49.29 -71.73 -19.13
N GLU A 784 -48.57 -72.47 -18.28
CA GLU A 784 -47.46 -71.94 -17.48
C GLU A 784 -46.29 -71.46 -18.36
N ASN A 785 -45.98 -72.16 -19.45
CA ASN A 785 -44.92 -71.76 -20.38
C ASN A 785 -45.33 -70.64 -21.36
N ALA A 786 -46.61 -70.31 -21.48
CA ALA A 786 -47.11 -69.24 -22.36
C ALA A 786 -47.09 -67.85 -21.68
N ILE A 787 -46.73 -67.78 -20.40
CA ILE A 787 -46.64 -66.55 -19.59
C ILE A 787 -45.17 -66.29 -19.22
N VAL A 788 -44.32 -66.06 -20.24
CA VAL A 788 -43.00 -65.42 -20.09
C VAL A 788 -42.96 -64.13 -20.89
#